data_AF-A0A167PCW3-F1
#
_entry.id   AF-A0A167PCW3-F1
#
_cell.length_a   1.000
_cell.length_b   1.000
_cell.length_c   1.000
_cell.angle_alpha   90.00
_cell.angle_beta   90.00
_cell.angle_gamma   90.00
#
_symmetry.space_group_name_H-M   'P 1'
#
loop_
_entity.id
_entity.type
_entity.pdbx_description
1 polymer ?
#
loop_
_entity_poly.entity_id
_entity_poly.type
_entity_poly.pdbx_seq_one_letter_code
_entity_poly.pdbx_strand_id
1 'polypeptide(L)'
;MADGYRYLQQAGNLFYLPHQLSNVAPPLPPPPPPPAPPAAPSLPSSEAHLNTLLGQFLAEQPTSPAKSPDPVSRGPSTVSSLGMYNQGHQQGHASRINGNPAGRGMPLLYSFQQPTAHQHQALAQHHQVLQATDQGGHNNGASPGLAHHAAYAAGVLSNAGPFANGLQNGHGASLRAAAQQQQQQQQQQQQQQQQQQQQQQLPVNEHWAEQLRMHKEAEAANIAMVEQNQANYYARLKASENKGIGGPSPVLHNSTLADGDAEDFRRPWAVEKSNRRQDWHNLDVSGQGLRALSPQLFCYDFLQELYIASNKLTVLPAAIGGLRQLRLLEASNNQISELPPELGMCTFLKQLLLFNNNIRTLPCELGSLHMLEMLGIEGNPLDPELKKEIVEKGTKSLITYLREQPPIPLPPSDRKLIVIQEDVSPSLERVKVFSWNILGERYATSQLYGYTPSGALAWEYRKEKILEEIRRRDADFLCLQEITTDALRETFGPELAHDDYRAIHYPRSKARTMSEKDAATVDGCAIFYKGSKFVLLDKQLIDFQAVAINRPDMKTQHDIFNRVMPKDNIAIVGFFESRKTGARMIVVNAHLAWEGSLADVKIVQTALIMEFVTKQAEKYARWPALKDKKMIEIPGADKDRSVPVECAPSQEYRSNTDIPLFVCGDYNSTAESGVTELLRMGRLPPDHPEIAKFQYGNFTRDGIEHPFSLKSAYQHLSGTADELPFTNYTPGFANVIDYIWYSTNSLEVVDLLGPPDADYLKRVPGFPNYHFPADHIQIMADFVIKPRKDKKGGSSAS
;
A
#
# COMPACT_ATOMS: atom_id res chain seq x y z
N MET A 1 34.52 -7.96 47.03
CA MET A 1 34.60 -6.65 46.35
C MET A 1 33.33 -6.50 45.54
N ALA A 2 32.52 -5.49 45.85
CA ALA A 2 31.21 -5.25 45.22
C ALA A 2 30.77 -3.82 45.58
N ASP A 3 30.82 -2.89 44.63
CA ASP A 3 30.68 -1.46 44.93
C ASP A 3 29.25 -0.94 44.80
N GLY A 4 28.51 -1.13 45.89
CA GLY A 4 27.80 -0.06 46.59
C GLY A 4 27.07 1.04 45.79
N TYR A 5 25.76 0.85 45.64
CA TYR A 5 24.83 1.99 45.53
C TYR A 5 24.99 2.95 46.73
N ARG A 6 24.80 4.25 46.50
CA ARG A 6 24.53 5.23 47.56
C ARG A 6 23.36 6.15 47.20
N TYR A 7 22.22 5.89 47.83
CA TYR A 7 21.19 6.90 48.08
C TYR A 7 21.65 7.88 49.18
N LEU A 8 21.05 9.08 49.21
CA LEU A 8 21.12 10.02 50.32
C LEU A 8 19.70 10.53 50.60
N GLN A 9 19.26 10.49 51.87
CA GLN A 9 17.85 10.63 52.23
C GLN A 9 17.63 11.56 53.45
N GLN A 10 16.92 12.67 53.19
CA GLN A 10 16.03 13.42 54.08
C GLN A 10 16.54 14.21 55.31
N ALA A 11 15.65 15.14 55.71
CA ALA A 11 15.54 15.94 56.94
C ALA A 11 16.43 17.22 57.07
N GLY A 12 15.91 18.38 57.51
CA GLY A 12 14.49 18.77 57.68
C GLY A 12 14.25 19.84 58.78
N ASN A 13 13.41 20.85 58.49
CA ASN A 13 12.59 21.69 59.40
C ASN A 13 11.83 22.74 58.51
N LEU A 14 10.54 23.07 58.62
CA LEU A 14 9.54 23.26 59.71
C LEU A 14 9.41 24.71 60.23
N PHE A 15 8.36 25.42 59.78
CA PHE A 15 7.50 26.39 60.51
C PHE A 15 6.30 26.71 59.58
N TYR A 16 5.09 26.17 59.76
CA TYR A 16 3.99 26.40 60.74
C TYR A 16 2.92 27.46 60.34
N LEU A 17 1.69 26.94 60.33
CA LEU A 17 0.34 27.46 60.04
C LEU A 17 -0.14 28.63 60.98
N PRO A 18 -1.25 29.37 60.71
CA PRO A 18 -2.59 28.81 60.49
C PRO A 18 -3.64 29.54 59.59
N HIS A 19 -4.76 28.83 59.38
CA HIS A 19 -6.03 29.29 58.79
C HIS A 19 -6.86 30.22 59.71
N GLN A 20 -7.77 30.99 59.10
CA GLN A 20 -9.11 31.29 59.65
C GLN A 20 -10.17 31.36 58.53
N LEU A 21 -11.46 31.41 58.89
CA LEU A 21 -12.60 31.19 57.97
C LEU A 21 -13.71 32.25 58.11
N SER A 22 -14.46 32.43 57.00
CA SER A 22 -15.84 32.93 56.88
C SER A 22 -16.27 34.27 57.53
N ASN A 23 -16.70 35.23 56.71
CA ASN A 23 -18.15 35.49 56.53
C ASN A 23 -18.53 36.55 55.47
N VAL A 24 -19.59 36.22 54.70
CA VAL A 24 -20.65 37.08 54.08
C VAL A 24 -20.27 38.31 53.23
N ALA A 25 -20.95 38.45 52.08
CA ALA A 25 -20.83 39.57 51.14
C ALA A 25 -22.07 40.49 51.10
N PRO A 26 -21.95 41.68 50.48
CA PRO A 26 -23.00 42.23 49.63
C PRO A 26 -22.51 42.45 48.17
N PRO A 27 -23.42 42.51 47.17
CA PRO A 27 -23.04 42.59 45.75
C PRO A 27 -22.75 44.02 45.26
N LEU A 28 -21.96 44.11 44.19
CA LEU A 28 -21.69 45.34 43.42
C LEU A 28 -21.99 45.12 41.91
N PRO A 29 -22.25 46.19 41.13
CA PRO A 29 -22.99 46.09 39.86
C PRO A 29 -22.17 45.55 38.67
N PRO A 30 -22.85 45.07 37.61
CA PRO A 30 -22.19 44.56 36.41
C PRO A 30 -21.44 45.67 35.63
N PRO A 31 -20.29 45.36 35.02
CA PRO A 31 -19.56 46.29 34.15
C PRO A 31 -20.28 46.53 32.81
N PRO A 32 -20.04 47.67 32.14
CA PRO A 32 -20.66 47.99 30.84
C PRO A 32 -20.11 47.10 29.70
N PRO A 33 -20.88 46.93 28.60
CA PRO A 33 -20.46 46.13 27.46
C PRO A 33 -19.25 46.74 26.72
N PRO A 34 -18.38 45.91 26.11
CA PRO A 34 -17.23 46.39 25.34
C PRO A 34 -17.66 47.13 24.06
N PRO A 35 -16.82 48.06 23.55
CA PRO A 35 -17.10 48.78 22.32
C PRO A 35 -17.07 47.84 21.09
N ALA A 36 -17.86 48.20 20.07
CA ALA A 36 -17.92 47.44 18.82
C ALA A 36 -16.56 47.42 18.09
N PRO A 37 -16.20 46.30 17.42
CA PRO A 37 -14.95 46.22 16.66
C PRO A 37 -14.97 47.17 15.45
N PRO A 38 -13.80 47.72 15.04
CA PRO A 38 -13.71 48.50 13.81
C PRO A 38 -14.06 47.66 12.58
N ALA A 39 -14.60 48.31 11.55
CA ALA A 39 -15.04 47.63 10.33
C ALA A 39 -13.88 46.87 9.66
N ALA A 40 -14.14 45.62 9.26
CA ALA A 40 -13.16 44.79 8.58
C ALA A 40 -12.76 45.41 7.22
N PRO A 41 -11.47 45.42 6.85
CA PRO A 41 -11.07 45.67 5.48
C PRO A 41 -11.65 44.56 4.59
N SER A 42 -12.30 44.95 3.49
CA SER A 42 -12.91 44.00 2.55
C SER A 42 -11.84 43.14 1.90
N LEU A 43 -11.83 41.84 2.22
CA LEU A 43 -11.00 40.86 1.53
C LEU A 43 -11.32 40.87 0.02
N PRO A 44 -10.33 41.08 -0.88
CA PRO A 44 -10.49 40.70 -2.28
C PRO A 44 -10.60 39.17 -2.38
N SER A 45 -11.24 38.67 -3.43
CA SER A 45 -11.54 37.23 -3.58
C SER A 45 -10.28 36.37 -3.58
N SER A 46 -10.24 35.40 -2.66
CA SER A 46 -9.09 34.48 -2.47
C SER A 46 -8.76 33.67 -3.72
N GLU A 47 -9.78 33.30 -4.51
CA GLU A 47 -9.63 32.61 -5.79
C GLU A 47 -8.73 33.38 -6.78
N ALA A 48 -8.76 34.72 -6.79
CA ALA A 48 -7.94 35.51 -7.70
C ALA A 48 -6.45 35.46 -7.30
N HIS A 49 -6.15 35.53 -6.00
CA HIS A 49 -4.78 35.41 -5.49
C HIS A 49 -4.22 33.98 -5.65
N LEU A 50 -5.04 32.95 -5.37
CA LEU A 50 -4.64 31.55 -5.57
C LEU A 50 -4.33 31.26 -7.04
N ASN A 51 -5.19 31.67 -7.98
CA ASN A 51 -4.91 31.50 -9.41
C ASN A 51 -3.67 32.29 -9.87
N THR A 52 -3.43 33.48 -9.33
CA THR A 52 -2.23 34.29 -9.65
C THR A 52 -0.94 33.62 -9.16
N LEU A 53 -0.95 33.01 -7.97
CA LEU A 53 0.19 32.22 -7.47
C LEU A 53 0.36 30.93 -8.27
N LEU A 54 -0.73 30.24 -8.61
CA LEU A 54 -0.69 28.96 -9.33
C LEU A 54 -0.08 29.10 -10.74
N GLY A 55 -0.41 30.17 -11.47
CA GLY A 55 0.19 30.51 -12.77
C GLY A 55 1.66 30.94 -12.70
N GLN A 56 2.16 31.32 -11.52
CA GLN A 56 3.59 31.62 -11.30
C GLN A 56 4.37 30.39 -10.80
N PHE A 57 3.68 29.45 -10.14
CA PHE A 57 4.24 28.23 -9.57
C PHE A 57 4.42 27.09 -10.59
N LEU A 58 3.40 26.85 -11.42
CA LEU A 58 3.50 25.96 -12.57
C LEU A 58 4.25 26.68 -13.69
N ALA A 59 5.45 26.19 -14.05
CA ALA A 59 6.27 26.89 -15.03
C ALA A 59 5.62 26.88 -16.44
N GLU A 60 5.15 28.04 -16.90
CA GLU A 60 4.61 28.23 -18.26
C GLU A 60 5.68 28.04 -19.36
N GLN A 61 5.25 27.99 -20.63
CA GLN A 61 6.19 27.85 -21.75
C GLN A 61 6.99 29.14 -21.96
N PRO A 62 8.34 29.10 -22.00
CA PRO A 62 9.13 30.26 -22.40
C PRO A 62 8.90 30.57 -23.89
N THR A 63 8.69 31.84 -24.21
CA THR A 63 8.41 32.29 -25.58
C THR A 63 9.67 32.17 -26.47
N SER A 64 9.53 31.51 -27.62
CA SER A 64 10.65 31.32 -28.56
C SER A 64 11.11 32.65 -29.19
N PRO A 65 12.41 33.00 -29.11
CA PRO A 65 12.89 34.33 -29.50
C PRO A 65 13.18 34.46 -31.01
N ALA A 66 12.13 34.66 -31.84
CA ALA A 66 12.32 34.80 -33.29
C ALA A 66 11.26 35.65 -34.04
N LYS A 67 11.23 36.97 -33.82
CA LYS A 67 11.22 38.03 -34.89
C LYS A 67 11.12 39.44 -34.31
N SER A 68 11.47 40.43 -35.13
CA SER A 68 11.53 41.88 -34.83
C SER A 68 11.13 42.67 -36.10
N PRO A 69 11.10 44.01 -36.07
CA PRO A 69 10.04 44.85 -35.52
C PRO A 69 9.22 45.59 -36.61
N ASP A 70 8.10 46.19 -36.23
CA ASP A 70 7.20 46.92 -37.15
C ASP A 70 7.74 48.30 -37.63
N PRO A 71 7.46 48.71 -38.89
CA PRO A 71 7.57 50.08 -39.36
C PRO A 71 6.24 50.87 -39.25
N VAL A 72 6.29 52.20 -39.16
CA VAL A 72 5.18 53.05 -38.69
C VAL A 72 4.59 54.01 -39.75
N SER A 73 3.28 54.30 -39.62
CA SER A 73 2.44 55.30 -40.34
C SER A 73 1.96 54.94 -41.76
N ARG A 74 0.68 55.05 -42.14
CA ARG A 74 -0.30 56.17 -42.00
C ARG A 74 -1.76 55.65 -41.96
N GLY A 75 -2.71 56.41 -41.41
CA GLY A 75 -4.18 56.19 -41.55
C GLY A 75 -4.84 57.29 -42.41
N PRO A 76 -6.10 57.71 -42.16
CA PRO A 76 -7.20 57.03 -41.43
C PRO A 76 -8.63 57.22 -42.05
N SER A 77 -9.58 56.28 -41.89
CA SER A 77 -11.04 56.56 -41.96
C SER A 77 -12.00 55.38 -41.60
N THR A 78 -12.94 55.64 -40.67
CA THR A 78 -14.42 55.34 -40.63
C THR A 78 -15.05 54.04 -41.21
N VAL A 79 -16.18 53.47 -40.76
CA VAL A 79 -17.08 53.59 -39.56
C VAL A 79 -18.06 52.38 -39.53
N SER A 80 -18.31 51.85 -38.32
CA SER A 80 -19.48 51.10 -37.75
C SER A 80 -20.57 50.30 -38.52
N SER A 81 -21.08 49.27 -37.80
CA SER A 81 -22.42 48.61 -37.88
C SER A 81 -22.64 47.58 -39.02
N LEU A 82 -23.45 46.51 -38.90
CA LEU A 82 -24.45 45.98 -37.92
C LEU A 82 -24.29 44.41 -37.94
N GLY A 83 -24.88 43.51 -37.12
CA GLY A 83 -25.60 43.55 -35.85
C GLY A 83 -26.51 42.31 -35.61
N MET A 84 -26.44 41.73 -34.39
CA MET A 84 -27.41 40.83 -33.70
C MET A 84 -27.73 39.37 -34.16
N TYR A 85 -27.46 38.43 -33.24
CA TYR A 85 -28.34 37.38 -32.67
C TYR A 85 -29.68 36.98 -33.36
N ASN A 86 -29.99 35.67 -33.40
CA ASN A 86 -30.92 35.04 -32.43
C ASN A 86 -30.81 33.47 -32.35
N GLN A 87 -31.61 32.85 -31.47
CA GLN A 87 -31.68 31.42 -31.11
C GLN A 87 -32.79 30.62 -31.85
N GLY A 88 -32.76 29.28 -31.82
CA GLY A 88 -33.99 28.48 -31.58
C GLY A 88 -34.32 27.24 -32.45
N HIS A 89 -34.62 26.13 -31.77
CA HIS A 89 -35.52 24.98 -32.12
C HIS A 89 -35.33 24.06 -33.37
N GLN A 90 -34.86 22.83 -33.08
CA GLN A 90 -35.60 21.52 -33.08
C GLN A 90 -36.53 21.05 -34.25
N GLN A 91 -36.40 19.74 -34.58
CA GLN A 91 -37.31 18.85 -35.39
C GLN A 91 -37.36 19.13 -36.92
N GLY A 92 -37.59 18.17 -37.84
CA GLY A 92 -37.67 16.69 -37.73
C GLY A 92 -38.05 15.98 -39.07
N HIS A 93 -37.64 14.71 -39.24
CA HIS A 93 -38.09 13.68 -40.23
C HIS A 93 -37.92 13.83 -41.78
N ALA A 94 -37.10 12.92 -42.34
CA ALA A 94 -37.30 12.04 -43.53
C ALA A 94 -37.83 12.61 -44.89
N SER A 95 -37.26 12.28 -46.07
CA SER A 95 -37.23 10.91 -46.64
C SER A 95 -36.52 10.80 -48.01
N ARG A 96 -35.83 9.65 -48.28
CA ARG A 96 -35.63 9.01 -49.63
C ARG A 96 -34.86 9.84 -50.70
N ILE A 97 -34.34 9.38 -51.86
CA ILE A 97 -34.14 8.08 -52.58
C ILE A 97 -32.98 8.33 -53.59
N ASN A 98 -32.24 7.39 -54.23
CA ASN A 98 -31.71 6.05 -53.95
C ASN A 98 -30.91 5.56 -55.21
N GLY A 99 -29.76 4.87 -55.08
CA GLY A 99 -29.13 4.20 -56.24
C GLY A 99 -27.68 3.70 -56.10
N ASN A 100 -27.48 2.38 -56.06
CA ASN A 100 -26.22 1.67 -56.38
C ASN A 100 -26.53 0.18 -56.73
N PRO A 101 -25.88 -0.47 -57.71
CA PRO A 101 -26.24 -1.85 -58.12
C PRO A 101 -25.26 -2.95 -57.66
N ALA A 102 -25.83 -4.08 -57.20
CA ALA A 102 -25.36 -5.50 -57.13
C ALA A 102 -23.84 -5.84 -57.00
N GLY A 103 -23.41 -6.84 -56.22
CA GLY A 103 -24.04 -7.92 -55.44
C GLY A 103 -22.92 -8.83 -54.86
N ARG A 104 -23.09 -10.03 -54.28
CA ARG A 104 -24.22 -10.94 -53.98
C ARG A 104 -23.81 -11.80 -52.75
N GLY A 105 -24.78 -12.34 -51.98
CA GLY A 105 -24.54 -13.44 -51.01
C GLY A 105 -25.41 -13.36 -49.75
N MET A 106 -26.17 -14.44 -49.47
CA MET A 106 -27.14 -14.64 -48.36
C MET A 106 -27.35 -16.18 -48.21
N PRO A 107 -27.96 -16.74 -47.13
CA PRO A 107 -28.96 -16.13 -46.23
C PRO A 107 -28.87 -16.44 -44.69
N LEU A 108 -29.50 -15.55 -43.88
CA LEU A 108 -30.43 -15.80 -42.73
C LEU A 108 -30.05 -16.83 -41.62
N LEU A 109 -30.47 -16.73 -40.34
CA LEU A 109 -31.36 -15.82 -39.59
C LEU A 109 -31.11 -16.03 -38.08
N TYR A 110 -31.24 -15.01 -37.23
CA TYR A 110 -31.77 -15.14 -35.86
C TYR A 110 -32.27 -13.79 -35.32
N SER A 111 -33.26 -13.81 -34.43
CA SER A 111 -33.88 -12.61 -33.84
C SER A 111 -33.87 -12.66 -32.30
N PHE A 112 -33.75 -11.49 -31.68
CA PHE A 112 -33.91 -11.31 -30.22
C PHE A 112 -35.39 -11.27 -29.83
N GLN A 113 -35.74 -11.81 -28.65
CA GLN A 113 -36.95 -11.45 -27.91
C GLN A 113 -36.83 -11.80 -26.41
N GLN A 114 -37.33 -10.94 -25.51
CA GLN A 114 -37.52 -11.23 -24.09
C GLN A 114 -38.86 -11.94 -23.83
N PRO A 115 -39.01 -12.59 -22.66
CA PRO A 115 -40.29 -12.60 -21.96
C PRO A 115 -40.18 -12.21 -20.47
N THR A 116 -41.32 -11.82 -19.86
CA THR A 116 -41.44 -11.39 -18.47
C THR A 116 -42.55 -12.11 -17.69
N ALA A 117 -42.24 -12.51 -16.45
CA ALA A 117 -43.13 -12.60 -15.28
C ALA A 117 -44.25 -13.69 -15.19
N HIS A 118 -44.73 -13.86 -13.94
CA HIS A 118 -45.83 -14.68 -13.39
C HIS A 118 -45.59 -16.18 -13.07
N GLN A 119 -46.12 -16.80 -12.00
CA GLN A 119 -46.66 -16.31 -10.69
C GLN A 119 -46.98 -17.48 -9.71
N HIS A 120 -46.49 -17.45 -8.45
CA HIS A 120 -46.95 -18.23 -7.24
C HIS A 120 -46.93 -19.81 -7.31
N GLN A 121 -47.01 -20.63 -6.23
CA GLN A 121 -47.03 -20.46 -4.75
C GLN A 121 -46.60 -21.76 -3.98
N ALA A 122 -45.94 -21.60 -2.81
CA ALA A 122 -46.10 -22.37 -1.52
C ALA A 122 -45.84 -23.91 -1.40
N LEU A 123 -45.59 -24.53 -0.20
CA LEU A 123 -44.72 -24.19 0.98
C LEU A 123 -44.66 -25.38 2.02
N ALA A 124 -43.49 -25.72 2.61
CA ALA A 124 -43.30 -26.45 3.91
C ALA A 124 -43.64 -27.98 4.02
N GLN A 125 -43.08 -28.84 4.93
CA GLN A 125 -41.95 -28.79 5.91
C GLN A 125 -41.67 -30.20 6.56
N HIS A 126 -40.43 -30.43 7.06
CA HIS A 126 -39.99 -31.39 8.13
C HIS A 126 -40.30 -32.93 8.01
N HIS A 127 -39.65 -33.87 8.74
CA HIS A 127 -38.58 -33.84 9.76
C HIS A 127 -37.57 -35.04 9.62
N GLN A 128 -36.58 -35.11 10.53
CA GLN A 128 -35.44 -36.06 10.58
C GLN A 128 -35.74 -37.41 11.31
N VAL A 129 -34.72 -38.30 11.39
CA VAL A 129 -34.47 -39.34 12.44
C VAL A 129 -35.30 -40.66 12.30
N LEU A 130 -34.78 -41.90 12.45
CA LEU A 130 -33.43 -42.45 12.77
C LEU A 130 -33.21 -43.92 12.26
N GLN A 131 -31.95 -44.39 12.31
CA GLN A 131 -31.43 -45.77 12.52
C GLN A 131 -31.94 -47.03 11.73
N ALA A 132 -31.03 -47.53 10.87
CA ALA A 132 -30.44 -48.88 10.88
C ALA A 132 -31.19 -50.17 10.43
N THR A 133 -30.34 -51.16 10.06
CA THR A 133 -30.54 -52.61 9.84
C THR A 133 -31.29 -53.16 8.61
N ASP A 134 -30.48 -53.70 7.68
CA ASP A 134 -30.53 -55.07 7.12
C ASP A 134 -31.26 -55.40 5.78
N GLN A 135 -30.72 -56.45 5.14
CA GLN A 135 -31.10 -57.26 3.96
C GLN A 135 -32.36 -56.94 3.12
N GLY A 136 -32.11 -56.52 1.87
CA GLY A 136 -32.32 -57.34 0.65
C GLY A 136 -33.72 -57.84 0.23
N GLY A 137 -34.06 -57.65 -1.06
CA GLY A 137 -34.94 -58.56 -1.80
C GLY A 137 -36.22 -58.00 -2.44
N HIS A 138 -36.14 -57.66 -3.73
CA HIS A 138 -37.17 -57.78 -4.78
C HIS A 138 -38.70 -57.63 -4.51
N ASN A 139 -39.26 -56.70 -5.30
CA ASN A 139 -40.46 -56.82 -6.16
C ASN A 139 -41.84 -56.24 -5.72
N ASN A 140 -42.35 -55.38 -6.63
CA ASN A 140 -43.74 -55.17 -7.05
C ASN A 140 -44.89 -54.96 -6.03
N GLY A 141 -45.52 -53.78 -6.12
CA GLY A 141 -47.00 -53.77 -6.27
C GLY A 141 -47.78 -52.49 -5.91
N ALA A 142 -48.21 -51.75 -6.93
CA ALA A 142 -49.50 -51.02 -7.01
C ALA A 142 -49.86 -49.87 -6.01
N SER A 143 -49.47 -48.64 -6.41
CA SER A 143 -50.40 -47.50 -6.61
C SER A 143 -51.06 -46.83 -5.35
N PRO A 144 -51.86 -45.73 -5.48
CA PRO A 144 -51.27 -44.38 -5.38
C PRO A 144 -52.05 -43.38 -4.47
N GLY A 145 -51.43 -42.26 -4.04
CA GLY A 145 -52.18 -41.19 -3.35
C GLY A 145 -51.43 -39.97 -2.80
N LEU A 146 -51.43 -38.88 -3.58
CA LEU A 146 -51.54 -37.45 -3.19
C LEU A 146 -51.27 -37.02 -1.71
N ALA A 147 -50.01 -36.71 -1.43
CA ALA A 147 -49.44 -35.44 -0.95
C ALA A 147 -50.26 -34.32 -0.21
N HIS A 148 -49.50 -33.59 0.62
CA HIS A 148 -49.56 -32.16 1.00
C HIS A 148 -50.04 -31.67 2.40
N HIS A 149 -49.04 -31.15 3.14
CA HIS A 149 -49.04 -29.95 4.00
C HIS A 149 -49.71 -29.95 5.39
N ALA A 150 -49.19 -29.04 6.23
CA ALA A 150 -49.52 -28.84 7.64
C ALA A 150 -49.43 -27.34 8.00
N ALA A 151 -50.20 -26.88 9.01
CA ALA A 151 -49.90 -25.70 9.84
C ALA A 151 -50.96 -25.52 10.97
N TYR A 152 -50.49 -25.07 12.15
CA TYR A 152 -51.00 -24.01 13.04
C TYR A 152 -52.48 -23.54 12.95
N ALA A 153 -53.18 -23.15 14.03
CA ALA A 153 -52.83 -23.05 15.46
C ALA A 153 -54.10 -22.88 16.34
N ALA A 154 -53.88 -22.91 17.67
CA ALA A 154 -54.59 -22.16 18.71
C ALA A 154 -56.11 -22.38 18.96
N GLY A 155 -56.46 -22.53 20.25
CA GLY A 155 -57.57 -21.77 20.81
C GLY A 155 -58.57 -22.51 21.73
N VAL A 156 -58.71 -21.95 22.94
CA VAL A 156 -59.97 -21.84 23.71
C VAL A 156 -60.70 -23.13 24.16
N LEU A 157 -60.54 -23.42 25.46
CA LEU A 157 -61.58 -23.77 26.44
C LEU A 157 -62.98 -24.22 25.93
N SER A 158 -63.45 -25.39 26.36
CA SER A 158 -64.54 -25.51 27.38
C SER A 158 -65.05 -26.95 27.61
N ASN A 159 -65.63 -27.16 28.80
CA ASN A 159 -66.49 -28.27 29.27
C ASN A 159 -67.26 -29.03 28.15
N ALA A 160 -67.44 -30.36 28.17
CA ALA A 160 -67.99 -31.14 29.29
C ALA A 160 -67.79 -32.67 29.15
N GLY A 161 -68.05 -33.43 30.22
CA GLY A 161 -68.30 -34.88 30.18
C GLY A 161 -69.82 -35.20 30.08
N PRO A 162 -70.32 -36.36 30.55
CA PRO A 162 -69.65 -37.44 31.29
C PRO A 162 -69.99 -38.86 30.73
N PHE A 163 -70.15 -39.86 31.61
CA PHE A 163 -70.46 -41.30 31.38
C PHE A 163 -69.28 -42.18 30.93
N ALA A 164 -69.06 -43.40 31.45
CA ALA A 164 -69.62 -44.04 32.66
C ALA A 164 -68.71 -45.20 33.15
N ASN A 165 -69.05 -45.73 34.34
CA ASN A 165 -68.57 -46.94 35.02
C ASN A 165 -68.03 -48.07 34.11
N GLY A 166 -66.98 -48.83 34.46
CA GLY A 166 -66.20 -48.91 35.71
C GLY A 166 -66.24 -50.32 36.33
N LEU A 167 -65.25 -50.68 37.16
CA LEU A 167 -65.29 -51.74 38.20
C LEU A 167 -64.00 -51.72 39.05
N GLN A 168 -63.96 -52.49 40.15
CA GLN A 168 -63.14 -52.17 41.33
C GLN A 168 -62.56 -53.41 42.05
N ASN A 169 -61.49 -53.17 42.84
CA ASN A 169 -60.73 -54.06 43.75
C ASN A 169 -59.40 -54.61 43.19
N GLY A 170 -58.32 -54.71 43.99
CA GLY A 170 -58.17 -54.16 45.35
C GLY A 170 -56.83 -54.49 46.04
N HIS A 171 -56.31 -53.52 46.79
CA HIS A 171 -55.18 -53.57 47.74
C HIS A 171 -53.75 -53.84 47.20
N GLY A 172 -52.76 -53.21 47.85
CA GLY A 172 -51.33 -53.27 47.46
C GLY A 172 -50.50 -52.00 47.72
N ALA A 173 -51.00 -51.03 48.48
CA ALA A 173 -50.39 -49.71 48.64
C ALA A 173 -49.62 -49.53 49.96
N SER A 174 -48.30 -49.80 49.96
CA SER A 174 -47.37 -49.33 51.00
C SER A 174 -45.88 -49.20 50.60
N LEU A 175 -45.48 -49.45 49.34
CA LEU A 175 -44.06 -49.45 48.94
C LEU A 175 -43.67 -48.54 47.75
N ARG A 176 -44.60 -47.82 47.11
CA ARG A 176 -44.28 -46.95 45.94
C ARG A 176 -44.16 -45.44 46.25
N ALA A 177 -44.75 -44.95 47.33
CA ALA A 177 -44.77 -43.52 47.64
C ALA A 177 -43.38 -42.91 47.90
N ALA A 178 -42.52 -43.62 48.65
CA ALA A 178 -41.17 -43.15 48.97
C ALA A 178 -40.25 -43.04 47.74
N ALA A 179 -40.37 -43.99 46.80
CA ALA A 179 -39.55 -44.03 45.59
C ALA A 179 -39.85 -42.86 44.63
N GLN A 180 -41.12 -42.48 44.48
CA GLN A 180 -41.51 -41.37 43.59
C GLN A 180 -41.11 -40.00 44.16
N GLN A 181 -41.14 -39.80 45.48
CA GLN A 181 -40.66 -38.54 46.07
C GLN A 181 -39.14 -38.37 45.94
N GLN A 182 -38.34 -39.44 46.10
CA GLN A 182 -36.89 -39.35 45.87
C GLN A 182 -36.54 -39.08 44.40
N GLN A 183 -37.23 -39.69 43.44
CA GLN A 183 -37.00 -39.40 42.01
C GLN A 183 -37.40 -37.97 41.62
N GLN A 184 -38.50 -37.43 42.16
CA GLN A 184 -38.87 -36.02 41.90
C GLN A 184 -37.89 -35.04 42.55
N GLN A 185 -37.38 -35.30 43.75
CA GLN A 185 -36.35 -34.45 44.37
C GLN A 185 -35.02 -34.51 43.63
N GLN A 186 -34.59 -35.70 43.14
CA GLN A 186 -33.38 -35.78 42.30
C GLN A 186 -33.54 -35.07 40.96
N GLN A 187 -34.69 -35.17 40.29
CA GLN A 187 -34.95 -34.43 39.06
C GLN A 187 -35.01 -32.91 39.29
N GLN A 188 -35.60 -32.44 40.40
CA GLN A 188 -35.59 -31.01 40.75
C GLN A 188 -34.19 -30.51 41.12
N GLN A 189 -33.37 -31.30 41.82
CA GLN A 189 -31.98 -30.93 42.09
C GLN A 189 -31.11 -30.91 40.82
N GLN A 190 -31.30 -31.86 39.89
CA GLN A 190 -30.61 -31.83 38.59
C GLN A 190 -31.06 -30.63 37.73
N GLN A 191 -32.36 -30.30 37.71
CA GLN A 191 -32.85 -29.11 37.02
C GLN A 191 -32.35 -27.80 37.67
N GLN A 192 -32.26 -27.73 39.01
CA GLN A 192 -31.69 -26.57 39.69
C GLN A 192 -30.17 -26.45 39.47
N GLN A 193 -29.42 -27.55 39.40
CA GLN A 193 -28.00 -27.50 39.04
C GLN A 193 -27.79 -27.09 37.57
N GLN A 194 -28.62 -27.54 36.64
CA GLN A 194 -28.59 -27.08 35.24
C GLN A 194 -28.99 -25.60 35.11
N GLN A 195 -29.98 -25.12 35.87
CA GLN A 195 -30.35 -23.70 35.88
C GLN A 195 -29.30 -22.81 36.56
N GLN A 196 -28.62 -23.27 37.61
CA GLN A 196 -27.51 -22.53 38.22
C GLN A 196 -26.29 -22.43 37.29
N GLN A 197 -26.04 -23.41 36.43
CA GLN A 197 -25.01 -23.29 35.38
C GLN A 197 -25.39 -22.35 34.21
N GLN A 198 -26.67 -21.96 34.08
CA GLN A 198 -27.11 -20.99 33.07
C GLN A 198 -27.08 -19.53 33.55
N GLN A 199 -27.05 -19.28 34.88
CA GLN A 199 -27.12 -17.92 35.44
C GLN A 199 -25.78 -17.16 35.53
N GLN A 200 -24.98 -17.18 34.45
CA GLN A 200 -23.99 -16.11 34.22
C GLN A 200 -23.47 -15.97 32.78
N GLN A 201 -24.02 -16.68 31.80
CA GLN A 201 -23.58 -16.55 30.41
C GLN A 201 -24.28 -15.35 29.75
N LEU A 202 -23.55 -14.23 29.65
CA LEU A 202 -23.73 -13.24 28.60
C LEU A 202 -23.85 -13.96 27.23
N PRO A 203 -24.61 -13.45 26.25
CA PRO A 203 -24.81 -14.13 24.98
C PRO A 203 -23.46 -14.39 24.31
N VAL A 204 -23.04 -15.66 24.34
CA VAL A 204 -21.70 -16.08 23.91
C VAL A 204 -21.56 -15.82 22.42
N ASN A 205 -20.61 -14.95 22.06
CA ASN A 205 -20.24 -14.68 20.69
C ASN A 205 -19.87 -16.01 19.99
N GLU A 206 -20.34 -16.23 18.76
CA GLU A 206 -20.05 -17.44 17.98
C GLU A 206 -18.54 -17.71 17.87
N HIS A 207 -17.75 -16.64 17.77
CA HIS A 207 -16.29 -16.67 17.81
C HIS A 207 -15.74 -17.29 19.12
N TRP A 208 -16.32 -16.95 20.26
CA TRP A 208 -15.94 -17.50 21.56
C TRP A 208 -16.41 -18.96 21.72
N ALA A 209 -17.58 -19.32 21.17
CA ALA A 209 -18.04 -20.71 21.13
C ALA A 209 -17.10 -21.60 20.29
N GLU A 210 -16.62 -21.11 19.14
CA GLU A 210 -15.59 -21.80 18.37
C GLU A 210 -14.26 -21.87 19.12
N GLN A 211 -13.83 -20.78 19.77
CA GLN A 211 -12.61 -20.79 20.57
C GLN A 211 -12.65 -21.86 21.68
N LEU A 212 -13.79 -22.02 22.37
CA LEU A 212 -14.02 -23.08 23.36
C LEU A 212 -14.10 -24.50 22.75
N ARG A 213 -14.45 -24.62 21.46
CA ARG A 213 -14.37 -25.90 20.71
C ARG A 213 -12.90 -26.26 20.44
N MET A 214 -12.12 -25.30 19.92
CA MET A 214 -10.70 -25.48 19.62
C MET A 214 -9.85 -25.71 20.88
N HIS A 215 -10.20 -25.08 22.00
CA HIS A 215 -9.56 -25.32 23.31
C HIS A 215 -9.64 -26.80 23.72
N LYS A 216 -10.82 -27.41 23.63
CA LYS A 216 -11.05 -28.84 23.95
C LYS A 216 -10.37 -29.77 22.95
N GLU A 217 -10.29 -29.36 21.69
CA GLU A 217 -9.56 -30.09 20.64
C GLU A 217 -8.05 -30.10 20.94
N ALA A 218 -7.48 -28.97 21.35
CA ALA A 218 -6.08 -28.86 21.78
C ALA A 218 -5.78 -29.61 23.10
N GLU A 219 -6.72 -29.64 24.05
CA GLU A 219 -6.63 -30.46 25.27
C GLU A 219 -6.62 -31.96 24.95
N ALA A 220 -7.54 -32.43 24.08
CA ALA A 220 -7.58 -33.81 23.64
C ALA A 220 -6.33 -34.22 22.82
N ALA A 221 -5.81 -33.32 21.98
CA ALA A 221 -4.56 -33.53 21.25
C ALA A 221 -3.36 -33.63 22.20
N ASN A 222 -3.29 -32.79 23.24
CA ASN A 222 -2.27 -32.86 24.28
C ASN A 222 -2.33 -34.19 25.06
N ILE A 223 -3.51 -34.65 25.45
CA ILE A 223 -3.70 -35.96 26.10
C ILE A 223 -3.21 -37.11 25.18
N ALA A 224 -3.55 -37.07 23.89
CA ALA A 224 -3.10 -38.08 22.93
C ALA A 224 -1.57 -38.07 22.73
N MET A 225 -0.93 -36.89 22.71
CA MET A 225 0.52 -36.78 22.57
C MET A 225 1.27 -37.17 23.85
N VAL A 226 0.81 -36.73 25.02
CA VAL A 226 1.53 -36.86 26.30
C VAL A 226 1.22 -38.18 27.03
N GLU A 227 -0.05 -38.58 27.15
CA GLU A 227 -0.42 -39.78 27.90
C GLU A 227 -0.36 -41.04 27.05
N GLN A 228 -0.80 -40.96 25.79
CA GLN A 228 -0.79 -42.08 24.85
C GLN A 228 0.52 -42.17 24.05
N ASN A 229 1.48 -41.28 24.33
CA ASN A 229 2.82 -41.20 23.72
C ASN A 229 2.79 -41.18 22.17
N GLN A 230 1.75 -40.57 21.58
CA GLN A 230 1.56 -40.56 20.13
C GLN A 230 2.27 -39.36 19.47
N ALA A 231 3.42 -39.59 18.85
CA ALA A 231 4.15 -38.55 18.13
C ALA A 231 3.30 -37.85 17.05
N ASN A 232 3.43 -36.52 16.98
CA ASN A 232 3.03 -35.63 15.89
C ASN A 232 1.55 -35.77 15.47
N TYR A 233 0.64 -35.37 16.36
CA TYR A 233 -0.82 -35.42 16.13
C TYR A 233 -1.24 -34.70 14.85
N TYR A 234 -0.79 -33.45 14.67
CA TYR A 234 -1.19 -32.61 13.54
C TYR A 234 -0.57 -33.09 12.23
N ALA A 235 0.68 -33.57 12.26
CA ALA A 235 1.31 -34.19 11.09
C ALA A 235 0.50 -35.36 10.52
N ARG A 236 -0.19 -36.16 11.35
CA ARG A 236 -1.01 -37.29 10.85
C ARG A 236 -2.27 -36.83 10.12
N LEU A 237 -2.86 -35.71 10.53
CA LEU A 237 -4.01 -35.09 9.84
C LEU A 237 -3.55 -34.49 8.50
N LYS A 238 -2.48 -33.68 8.53
CA LYS A 238 -1.88 -33.01 7.36
C LYS A 238 -1.16 -33.93 6.38
N ALA A 239 -0.74 -35.13 6.79
CA ALA A 239 -0.12 -36.12 5.91
C ALA A 239 -1.03 -36.60 4.76
N SER A 240 -2.34 -36.35 4.82
CA SER A 240 -3.27 -36.58 3.71
C SER A 240 -3.12 -35.53 2.61
N GLU A 241 -3.04 -34.25 3.01
CA GLU A 241 -2.95 -33.09 2.14
C GLU A 241 -1.60 -33.09 1.38
N ASN A 242 -0.53 -33.51 2.05
CA ASN A 242 0.83 -33.56 1.47
C ASN A 242 1.06 -34.75 0.49
N LYS A 243 0.05 -35.54 0.09
CA LYS A 243 0.22 -36.71 -0.80
C LYS A 243 0.24 -36.37 -2.30
N GLY A 244 1.25 -35.62 -2.74
CA GLY A 244 1.50 -35.31 -4.17
C GLY A 244 2.96 -35.23 -4.62
N ILE A 245 3.91 -35.44 -3.70
CA ILE A 245 5.33 -35.03 -3.84
C ILE A 245 6.18 -36.14 -4.50
N GLY A 246 5.66 -36.83 -5.52
CA GLY A 246 6.27 -38.09 -6.00
C GLY A 246 5.95 -38.57 -7.42
N GLY A 247 5.35 -37.74 -8.28
CA GLY A 247 5.07 -38.11 -9.67
C GLY A 247 5.37 -36.99 -10.68
N PRO A 248 5.68 -37.33 -11.95
CA PRO A 248 5.70 -36.36 -13.04
C PRO A 248 4.27 -35.84 -13.29
N SER A 249 4.15 -34.58 -13.71
CA SER A 249 2.88 -33.85 -13.69
C SER A 249 1.78 -34.49 -14.56
N PRO A 250 0.55 -34.67 -14.04
CA PRO A 250 -0.61 -34.70 -14.92
C PRO A 250 -0.76 -33.30 -15.55
N VAL A 251 -1.02 -33.26 -16.86
CA VAL A 251 -1.32 -31.99 -17.55
C VAL A 251 -2.70 -31.52 -17.10
N LEU A 252 -2.75 -30.46 -16.27
CA LEU A 252 -4.00 -29.82 -15.88
C LEU A 252 -4.65 -29.17 -17.09
N HIS A 253 -5.65 -29.86 -17.65
CA HIS A 253 -6.59 -29.28 -18.61
C HIS A 253 -7.55 -28.32 -17.89
N ASN A 254 -8.05 -27.32 -18.63
CA ASN A 254 -8.91 -26.27 -18.09
C ASN A 254 -10.07 -26.82 -17.26
N SER A 255 -10.15 -26.39 -16.00
CA SER A 255 -11.38 -26.48 -15.20
C SER A 255 -12.22 -25.22 -15.44
N THR A 256 -13.54 -25.39 -15.52
CA THR A 256 -14.46 -24.38 -16.06
C THR A 256 -14.72 -23.20 -15.13
N LEU A 257 -14.82 -22.00 -15.72
CA LEU A 257 -15.31 -20.78 -15.09
C LEU A 257 -16.75 -20.96 -14.58
N ALA A 258 -16.95 -20.90 -13.25
CA ALA A 258 -18.28 -20.79 -12.63
C ALA A 258 -18.22 -20.41 -11.13
N ASP A 259 -17.68 -19.23 -10.78
CA ASP A 259 -18.50 -18.20 -10.10
C ASP A 259 -17.80 -16.81 -10.14
N GLY A 260 -18.53 -15.76 -9.78
CA GLY A 260 -18.14 -14.36 -9.95
C GLY A 260 -17.35 -13.74 -8.80
N ASP A 261 -16.17 -14.25 -8.48
CA ASP A 261 -15.22 -13.55 -7.59
C ASP A 261 -14.75 -12.24 -8.25
N ALA A 262 -15.05 -11.10 -7.61
CA ALA A 262 -14.57 -9.79 -8.03
C ALA A 262 -13.05 -9.67 -7.82
N GLU A 263 -12.37 -8.88 -8.66
CA GLU A 263 -10.91 -8.61 -8.64
C GLU A 263 -10.39 -8.34 -7.21
N ASP A 264 -9.87 -9.39 -6.56
CA ASP A 264 -9.55 -9.35 -5.13
C ASP A 264 -8.16 -8.76 -4.90
N PHE A 265 -8.11 -7.46 -4.59
CA PHE A 265 -6.92 -6.67 -4.24
C PHE A 265 -6.11 -7.23 -3.04
N ARG A 266 -6.49 -8.38 -2.47
CA ARG A 266 -5.92 -9.01 -1.29
C ARG A 266 -4.86 -10.08 -1.58
N ARG A 267 -4.41 -10.20 -2.83
CA ARG A 267 -3.27 -11.06 -3.21
C ARG A 267 -2.02 -10.22 -3.49
N PRO A 268 -1.12 -10.04 -2.50
CA PRO A 268 0.30 -9.83 -2.79
C PRO A 268 0.76 -10.91 -3.77
N TRP A 269 1.33 -10.49 -4.89
CA TRP A 269 1.68 -11.37 -6.01
C TRP A 269 2.67 -12.45 -5.58
N ALA A 270 2.48 -13.68 -6.07
CA ALA A 270 3.36 -14.79 -5.71
C ALA A 270 4.81 -14.50 -6.16
N VAL A 271 5.76 -14.63 -5.23
CA VAL A 271 7.18 -14.46 -5.51
C VAL A 271 7.69 -15.67 -6.30
N GLU A 272 7.48 -15.66 -7.62
CA GLU A 272 8.15 -16.57 -8.55
C GLU A 272 9.65 -16.24 -8.65
N LYS A 273 10.41 -16.55 -7.59
CA LYS A 273 11.86 -16.69 -7.65
C LYS A 273 12.44 -17.62 -6.57
N SER A 274 11.85 -18.82 -6.43
CA SER A 274 12.65 -19.99 -6.06
C SER A 274 12.61 -21.03 -7.19
N ASN A 275 13.76 -21.29 -7.81
CA ASN A 275 13.90 -22.28 -8.88
C ASN A 275 14.02 -23.72 -8.30
N ARG A 276 13.35 -23.94 -7.16
CA ARG A 276 13.34 -25.15 -6.34
C ARG A 276 11.94 -25.34 -5.80
N ARG A 277 11.20 -26.28 -6.38
CA ARG A 277 9.89 -26.73 -5.90
C ARG A 277 9.98 -27.12 -4.42
N GLN A 278 9.45 -26.28 -3.54
CA GLN A 278 9.44 -26.45 -2.08
C GLN A 278 8.01 -26.75 -1.64
N ASP A 279 7.62 -28.01 -1.64
CA ASP A 279 6.24 -28.42 -1.33
C ASP A 279 5.93 -28.43 0.19
N TRP A 280 6.97 -28.48 1.04
CA TRP A 280 6.82 -28.57 2.49
C TRP A 280 6.64 -27.20 3.13
N HIS A 281 5.39 -26.84 3.38
CA HIS A 281 4.97 -25.56 3.99
C HIS A 281 4.57 -25.68 5.47
N ASN A 282 4.55 -26.90 6.01
CA ASN A 282 4.14 -27.18 7.39
C ASN A 282 5.18 -27.99 8.17
N LEU A 283 5.31 -27.67 9.46
CA LEU A 283 6.22 -28.34 10.39
C LEU A 283 5.52 -28.63 11.72
N ASP A 284 5.59 -29.88 12.16
CA ASP A 284 5.09 -30.33 13.46
C ASP A 284 6.23 -30.90 14.32
N VAL A 285 6.47 -30.27 15.46
CA VAL A 285 7.36 -30.73 16.54
C VAL A 285 6.63 -30.76 17.88
N SER A 286 5.31 -30.97 17.85
CA SER A 286 4.44 -31.04 19.02
C SER A 286 4.67 -32.33 19.82
N GLY A 287 4.45 -32.27 21.14
CA GLY A 287 4.56 -33.43 22.03
C GLY A 287 6.00 -33.89 22.36
N GLN A 288 7.02 -33.21 21.81
CA GLN A 288 8.43 -33.62 21.94
C GLN A 288 9.10 -33.19 23.27
N GLY A 289 8.36 -32.50 24.15
CA GLY A 289 8.85 -32.04 25.46
C GLY A 289 9.92 -30.93 25.39
N LEU A 290 10.02 -30.22 24.26
CA LEU A 290 11.03 -29.20 23.97
C LEU A 290 10.96 -28.03 24.97
N ARG A 291 12.12 -27.57 25.46
CA ARG A 291 12.22 -26.39 26.36
C ARG A 291 12.60 -25.10 25.63
N ALA A 292 13.18 -25.21 24.44
CA ALA A 292 13.56 -24.11 23.58
C ALA A 292 13.46 -24.54 22.11
N LEU A 293 13.31 -23.55 21.22
CA LEU A 293 13.35 -23.74 19.77
C LEU A 293 14.70 -23.26 19.22
N SER A 294 15.21 -23.96 18.21
CA SER A 294 16.47 -23.58 17.56
C SER A 294 16.29 -22.30 16.72
N PRO A 295 17.17 -21.27 16.81
CA PRO A 295 17.03 -20.05 16.01
C PRO A 295 16.96 -20.29 14.51
N GLN A 296 17.62 -21.34 14.01
CA GLN A 296 17.61 -21.72 12.59
C GLN A 296 16.23 -22.14 12.06
N LEU A 297 15.27 -22.48 12.94
CA LEU A 297 13.87 -22.72 12.55
C LEU A 297 13.25 -21.50 11.87
N PHE A 298 13.59 -20.30 12.33
CA PHE A 298 12.98 -19.06 11.88
C PHE A 298 13.65 -18.48 10.63
N CYS A 299 14.61 -19.20 10.05
CA CYS A 299 15.17 -18.94 8.73
C CYS A 299 14.38 -19.61 7.59
N TYR A 300 13.33 -20.38 7.88
CA TYR A 300 12.43 -20.94 6.89
C TYR A 300 11.33 -19.94 6.51
N ASP A 301 11.71 -18.92 5.74
CA ASP A 301 10.85 -17.86 5.20
C ASP A 301 9.56 -18.36 4.50
N PHE A 302 9.62 -19.56 3.90
CA PHE A 302 8.51 -20.24 3.23
C PHE A 302 7.49 -20.92 4.16
N LEU A 303 7.72 -21.00 5.47
CA LEU A 303 6.89 -21.79 6.39
C LEU A 303 5.52 -21.12 6.65
N GLN A 304 4.43 -21.87 6.45
CA GLN A 304 3.04 -21.39 6.57
C GLN A 304 2.27 -21.98 7.76
N GLU A 305 2.58 -23.20 8.21
CA GLU A 305 1.98 -23.80 9.41
C GLU A 305 3.08 -24.29 10.36
N LEU A 306 3.07 -23.84 11.62
CA LEU A 306 4.02 -24.25 12.65
C LEU A 306 3.29 -24.78 13.89
N TYR A 307 3.45 -26.08 14.15
CA TYR A 307 2.88 -26.78 15.31
C TYR A 307 4.00 -27.09 16.32
N ILE A 308 3.93 -26.46 17.49
CA ILE A 308 4.88 -26.55 18.60
C ILE A 308 4.16 -26.82 19.95
N ALA A 309 2.91 -27.28 19.90
CA ALA A 309 2.06 -27.52 21.05
C ALA A 309 2.52 -28.70 21.93
N SER A 310 1.99 -28.80 23.15
CA SER A 310 2.27 -29.90 24.09
C SER A 310 3.77 -30.09 24.38
N ASN A 311 4.48 -28.97 24.50
CA ASN A 311 5.91 -28.90 24.79
C ASN A 311 6.14 -28.24 26.16
N LYS A 312 7.36 -27.79 26.44
CA LYS A 312 7.78 -27.18 27.71
C LYS A 312 8.45 -25.82 27.47
N LEU A 313 8.01 -25.11 26.44
CA LEU A 313 8.51 -23.79 26.05
C LEU A 313 8.03 -22.74 27.05
N THR A 314 8.96 -21.98 27.65
CA THR A 314 8.62 -20.88 28.58
C THR A 314 8.55 -19.52 27.89
N VAL A 315 9.10 -19.40 26.68
CA VAL A 315 9.12 -18.20 25.83
C VAL A 315 9.08 -18.61 24.36
N LEU A 316 8.53 -17.74 23.50
CA LEU A 316 8.79 -17.78 22.07
C LEU A 316 9.93 -16.79 21.74
N PRO A 317 10.95 -17.16 20.96
CA PRO A 317 12.06 -16.27 20.66
C PRO A 317 11.63 -15.18 19.66
N ALA A 318 12.16 -13.95 19.83
CA ALA A 318 11.94 -12.82 18.92
C ALA A 318 12.24 -13.12 17.43
N ALA A 319 13.07 -14.13 17.16
CA ALA A 319 13.31 -14.65 15.81
C ALA A 319 12.04 -15.11 15.08
N ILE A 320 10.93 -15.40 15.78
CA ILE A 320 9.64 -15.78 15.19
C ILE A 320 9.18 -14.83 14.07
N GLY A 321 9.47 -13.53 14.17
CA GLY A 321 9.15 -12.52 13.15
C GLY A 321 9.87 -12.68 11.81
N GLY A 322 10.84 -13.60 11.71
CA GLY A 322 11.42 -14.05 10.44
C GLY A 322 10.47 -14.90 9.60
N LEU A 323 9.49 -15.57 10.22
CA LEU A 323 8.48 -16.38 9.52
C LEU A 323 7.37 -15.50 8.93
N ARG A 324 7.72 -14.63 7.98
CA ARG A 324 6.80 -13.65 7.39
C ARG A 324 5.55 -14.29 6.76
N GLN A 325 5.69 -15.47 6.15
CA GLN A 325 4.60 -16.20 5.48
C GLN A 325 3.72 -17.07 6.41
N LEU A 326 3.95 -17.03 7.73
CA LEU A 326 3.23 -17.88 8.68
C LEU A 326 1.74 -17.56 8.72
N ARG A 327 0.90 -18.58 8.51
CA ARG A 327 -0.58 -18.50 8.50
C ARG A 327 -1.21 -19.12 9.75
N LEU A 328 -0.56 -20.16 10.30
CA LEU A 328 -1.00 -20.85 11.51
C LEU A 328 0.19 -21.05 12.45
N LEU A 329 0.03 -20.62 13.71
CA LEU A 329 0.94 -20.92 14.81
C LEU A 329 0.15 -21.59 15.94
N GLU A 330 0.47 -22.85 16.22
CA GLU A 330 -0.14 -23.65 17.28
C GLU A 330 0.90 -23.97 18.35
N ALA A 331 0.80 -23.27 19.48
CA ALA A 331 1.72 -23.35 20.62
C ALA A 331 1.00 -23.62 21.95
N SER A 332 -0.22 -24.15 21.90
CA SER A 332 -1.02 -24.51 23.06
C SER A 332 -0.38 -25.58 23.94
N ASN A 333 -0.76 -25.64 25.23
CA ASN A 333 -0.21 -26.56 26.22
C ASN A 333 1.33 -26.45 26.32
N ASN A 334 1.80 -25.24 26.60
CA ASN A 334 3.20 -24.91 26.87
C ASN A 334 3.28 -24.16 28.22
N GLN A 335 4.37 -23.42 28.48
CA GLN A 335 4.58 -22.66 29.70
C GLN A 335 4.83 -21.16 29.43
N ILE A 336 4.45 -20.68 28.24
CA ILE A 336 4.76 -19.35 27.69
C ILE A 336 4.15 -18.27 28.59
N SER A 337 4.97 -17.40 29.17
CA SER A 337 4.51 -16.28 30.03
C SER A 337 4.29 -14.96 29.30
N GLU A 338 4.94 -14.79 28.15
CA GLU A 338 4.96 -13.56 27.35
C GLU A 338 5.13 -13.89 25.86
N LEU A 339 4.63 -13.01 24.99
CA LEU A 339 4.81 -13.10 23.55
C LEU A 339 5.84 -12.04 23.10
N PRO A 340 6.79 -12.37 22.21
CA PRO A 340 7.72 -11.40 21.68
C PRO A 340 6.97 -10.36 20.82
N PRO A 341 7.26 -9.05 20.95
CA PRO A 341 6.78 -8.00 20.05
C PRO A 341 6.94 -8.33 18.57
N GLU A 342 8.04 -8.99 18.22
CA GLU A 342 8.40 -9.39 16.87
C GLU A 342 7.43 -10.43 16.25
N LEU A 343 6.48 -10.99 17.01
CA LEU A 343 5.37 -11.78 16.47
C LEU A 343 4.42 -10.93 15.60
N GLY A 344 4.34 -9.62 15.81
CA GLY A 344 3.57 -8.69 14.96
C GLY A 344 4.07 -8.61 13.50
N MET A 345 5.25 -9.13 13.22
CA MET A 345 5.87 -9.17 11.88
C MET A 345 5.21 -10.19 10.94
N CYS A 346 4.51 -11.19 11.49
CA CYS A 346 3.86 -12.28 10.76
C CYS A 346 2.46 -11.87 10.24
N THR A 347 2.33 -10.77 9.50
CA THR A 347 1.02 -10.16 9.18
C THR A 347 0.03 -11.05 8.42
N PHE A 348 0.49 -12.14 7.78
CA PHE A 348 -0.32 -13.14 7.10
C PHE A 348 -0.94 -14.20 8.05
N LEU A 349 -0.68 -14.11 9.36
CA LEU A 349 -1.16 -15.05 10.37
C LEU A 349 -2.68 -14.95 10.53
N LYS A 350 -3.36 -16.07 10.24
CA LYS A 350 -4.82 -16.25 10.36
C LYS A 350 -5.22 -16.89 11.69
N GLN A 351 -4.41 -17.81 12.19
CA GLN A 351 -4.68 -18.54 13.44
C GLN A 351 -3.46 -18.51 14.37
N LEU A 352 -3.66 -18.02 15.58
CA LEU A 352 -2.69 -17.99 16.66
C LEU A 352 -3.28 -18.70 17.88
N LEU A 353 -2.86 -19.93 18.13
CA LEU A 353 -3.42 -20.80 19.16
C LEU A 353 -2.40 -20.94 20.28
N LEU A 354 -2.78 -20.46 21.47
CA LEU A 354 -1.92 -20.28 22.65
C LEU A 354 -2.59 -20.86 23.90
N PHE A 355 -3.56 -21.77 23.75
CA PHE A 355 -4.37 -22.28 24.87
C PHE A 355 -3.51 -22.89 25.97
N ASN A 356 -3.98 -22.85 27.22
CA ASN A 356 -3.29 -23.46 28.37
C ASN A 356 -1.79 -23.06 28.46
N ASN A 357 -1.52 -21.77 28.57
CA ASN A 357 -0.20 -21.17 28.78
C ASN A 357 -0.24 -20.19 29.98
N ASN A 358 0.85 -19.47 30.26
CA ASN A 358 0.99 -18.56 31.40
C ASN A 358 0.85 -17.06 31.00
N ILE A 359 0.30 -16.76 29.81
CA ILE A 359 0.28 -15.40 29.25
C ILE A 359 -0.63 -14.49 30.08
N ARG A 360 -0.14 -13.30 30.42
CA ARG A 360 -0.89 -12.29 31.20
C ARG A 360 -1.33 -11.09 30.37
N THR A 361 -0.45 -10.65 29.47
CA THR A 361 -0.61 -9.45 28.65
C THR A 361 -0.26 -9.76 27.20
N LEU A 362 -0.72 -8.91 26.28
CA LEU A 362 -0.50 -9.03 24.84
C LEU A 362 0.28 -7.78 24.37
N PRO A 363 1.39 -7.92 23.61
CA PRO A 363 2.11 -6.77 23.07
C PRO A 363 1.27 -6.05 22.01
N CYS A 364 1.39 -4.71 21.94
CA CYS A 364 0.62 -3.89 21.02
C CYS A 364 0.92 -4.16 19.55
N GLU A 365 2.11 -4.67 19.24
CA GLU A 365 2.56 -5.08 17.91
C GLU A 365 1.68 -6.18 17.29
N LEU A 366 0.91 -6.93 18.10
CA LEU A 366 -0.13 -7.83 17.58
C LEU A 366 -1.24 -7.10 16.80
N GLY A 367 -1.44 -5.80 17.01
CA GLY A 367 -2.34 -4.97 16.21
C GLY A 367 -2.02 -4.96 14.71
N SER A 368 -0.78 -5.27 14.31
CA SER A 368 -0.41 -5.44 12.91
C SER A 368 -0.90 -6.74 12.26
N LEU A 369 -1.35 -7.73 13.06
CA LEU A 369 -1.89 -9.01 12.60
C LEU A 369 -3.34 -8.88 12.08
N HIS A 370 -3.57 -7.92 11.19
CA HIS A 370 -4.87 -7.58 10.62
C HIS A 370 -5.58 -8.71 9.85
N MET A 371 -4.85 -9.77 9.48
CA MET A 371 -5.42 -10.99 8.88
C MET A 371 -5.86 -12.04 9.90
N LEU A 372 -5.68 -11.80 11.22
CA LEU A 372 -5.95 -12.78 12.26
C LEU A 372 -7.46 -13.01 12.44
N GLU A 373 -7.88 -14.24 12.17
CA GLU A 373 -9.26 -14.71 12.25
C GLU A 373 -9.54 -15.34 13.63
N MET A 374 -8.55 -16.07 14.18
CA MET A 374 -8.66 -16.74 15.47
C MET A 374 -7.43 -16.49 16.35
N LEU A 375 -7.67 -15.95 17.55
CA LEU A 375 -6.70 -15.86 18.65
C LEU A 375 -7.19 -16.73 19.82
N GLY A 376 -6.61 -17.92 19.97
CA GLY A 376 -6.96 -18.88 21.02
C GLY A 376 -6.18 -18.62 22.31
N ILE A 377 -6.83 -18.11 23.34
CA ILE A 377 -6.20 -17.72 24.62
C ILE A 377 -6.76 -18.43 25.85
N GLU A 378 -7.83 -19.21 25.74
CA GLU A 378 -8.44 -19.85 26.90
C GLU A 378 -7.45 -20.73 27.69
N GLY A 379 -7.62 -20.78 29.02
CA GLY A 379 -6.63 -21.40 29.92
C GLY A 379 -5.41 -20.52 30.24
N ASN A 380 -5.31 -19.29 29.74
CA ASN A 380 -4.28 -18.32 30.17
C ASN A 380 -4.76 -17.39 31.30
N PRO A 381 -3.86 -16.96 32.21
CA PRO A 381 -4.12 -15.96 33.24
C PRO A 381 -4.09 -14.52 32.68
N LEU A 382 -4.81 -14.29 31.58
CA LEU A 382 -4.87 -12.99 30.90
C LEU A 382 -5.58 -11.92 31.74
N ASP A 383 -5.27 -10.65 31.46
CA ASP A 383 -6.00 -9.50 32.02
C ASP A 383 -7.54 -9.63 31.79
N PRO A 384 -8.38 -9.46 32.83
CA PRO A 384 -9.83 -9.52 32.71
C PRO A 384 -10.44 -8.58 31.66
N GLU A 385 -9.86 -7.38 31.45
CA GLU A 385 -10.38 -6.42 30.46
C GLU A 385 -10.12 -6.90 29.03
N LEU A 386 -8.90 -7.40 28.75
CA LEU A 386 -8.56 -8.00 27.46
C LEU A 386 -9.35 -9.28 27.19
N LYS A 387 -9.55 -10.14 28.22
CA LYS A 387 -10.39 -11.34 28.08
C LYS A 387 -11.85 -10.96 27.78
N LYS A 388 -12.39 -9.94 28.44
CA LYS A 388 -13.75 -9.43 28.19
C LYS A 388 -13.91 -8.92 26.75
N GLU A 389 -12.95 -8.15 26.24
CA GLU A 389 -12.98 -7.65 24.86
C GLU A 389 -13.08 -8.78 23.83
N ILE A 390 -12.32 -9.87 24.03
CA ILE A 390 -12.36 -11.05 23.15
C ILE A 390 -13.70 -11.81 23.30
N VAL A 391 -14.20 -12.01 24.52
CA VAL A 391 -15.47 -12.73 24.78
C VAL A 391 -16.66 -11.99 24.16
N GLU A 392 -16.72 -10.67 24.30
CA GLU A 392 -17.84 -9.85 23.81
C GLU A 392 -17.71 -9.56 22.30
N LYS A 393 -16.53 -9.13 21.83
CA LYS A 393 -16.36 -8.58 20.47
C LYS A 393 -15.47 -9.40 19.52
N GLY A 394 -14.83 -10.47 20.00
CA GLY A 394 -14.02 -11.40 19.19
C GLY A 394 -12.65 -10.85 18.79
N THR A 395 -11.80 -11.72 18.22
CA THR A 395 -10.39 -11.41 17.87
C THR A 395 -10.23 -10.14 17.03
N LYS A 396 -11.07 -9.94 16.01
CA LYS A 396 -10.93 -8.79 15.08
C LYS A 396 -11.14 -7.43 15.75
N SER A 397 -11.97 -7.37 16.80
CA SER A 397 -12.12 -6.15 17.61
C SER A 397 -10.85 -5.88 18.41
N LEU A 398 -10.29 -6.89 19.07
CA LEU A 398 -9.05 -6.73 19.84
C LEU A 398 -7.85 -6.34 18.96
N ILE A 399 -7.67 -6.95 17.79
CA ILE A 399 -6.57 -6.57 16.88
C ILE A 399 -6.73 -5.12 16.41
N THR A 400 -7.96 -4.68 16.12
CA THR A 400 -8.25 -3.27 15.81
C THR A 400 -7.95 -2.36 17.01
N TYR A 401 -8.35 -2.76 18.22
CA TYR A 401 -8.06 -2.03 19.47
C TYR A 401 -6.54 -1.87 19.71
N LEU A 402 -5.77 -2.95 19.59
CA LEU A 402 -4.31 -2.95 19.75
C LEU A 402 -3.59 -2.14 18.65
N ARG A 403 -4.20 -1.99 17.46
CA ARG A 403 -3.67 -1.17 16.36
C ARG A 403 -3.98 0.32 16.53
N GLU A 404 -5.18 0.69 17.00
CA GLU A 404 -5.65 2.08 17.05
C GLU A 404 -5.45 2.78 18.41
N GLN A 405 -5.22 2.03 19.51
CA GLN A 405 -4.93 2.60 20.84
C GLN A 405 -3.47 2.53 21.37
N PRO A 406 -2.42 2.10 20.64
CA PRO A 406 -1.06 2.16 21.18
C PRO A 406 -0.60 3.63 21.28
N PRO A 407 0.28 3.98 22.24
CA PRO A 407 0.99 5.24 22.18
C PRO A 407 1.81 5.28 20.87
N ILE A 408 1.89 6.45 20.24
CA ILE A 408 2.71 6.63 19.03
C ILE A 408 4.13 6.13 19.34
N PRO A 409 4.68 5.16 18.58
CA PRO A 409 6.01 4.61 18.84
C PRO A 409 7.08 5.71 18.89
N LEU A 410 8.15 5.51 19.64
CA LEU A 410 9.29 6.43 19.61
C LEU A 410 9.84 6.54 18.17
N PRO A 411 10.28 7.73 17.73
CA PRO A 411 10.84 7.91 16.40
C PRO A 411 12.12 7.06 16.21
N PRO A 412 12.35 6.53 15.01
CA PRO A 412 13.57 5.77 14.68
C PRO A 412 14.82 6.66 14.73
N SER A 413 16.00 6.04 14.78
CA SER A 413 17.26 6.77 14.56
C SER A 413 17.29 7.41 13.18
N ASP A 414 17.84 8.62 13.09
CA ASP A 414 17.93 9.35 11.83
C ASP A 414 18.79 8.65 10.78
N ARG A 415 18.26 8.58 9.55
CA ARG A 415 18.98 8.06 8.37
C ARG A 415 20.25 8.90 8.12
N LYS A 416 21.40 8.26 8.32
CA LYS A 416 22.74 8.84 8.18
C LYS A 416 23.03 9.23 6.73
N LEU A 417 23.85 10.26 6.56
CA LEU A 417 24.51 10.55 5.27
C LEU A 417 25.83 9.78 5.21
N ILE A 418 26.10 9.15 4.08
CA ILE A 418 27.30 8.34 3.81
C ILE A 418 28.14 9.11 2.79
N VAL A 419 29.36 9.46 3.17
CA VAL A 419 30.32 10.13 2.27
C VAL A 419 31.00 9.08 1.40
N ILE A 420 30.96 9.28 0.08
CA ILE A 420 31.58 8.42 -0.94
C ILE A 420 32.90 9.04 -1.45
N GLN A 421 33.02 10.37 -1.40
CA GLN A 421 34.17 11.11 -1.93
C GLN A 421 34.49 12.32 -1.04
N GLU A 422 35.55 12.24 -0.24
CA GLU A 422 35.94 13.30 0.70
C GLU A 422 36.67 14.48 0.03
N ASP A 423 37.53 14.21 -0.97
CA ASP A 423 38.40 15.19 -1.66
C ASP A 423 37.68 16.07 -2.70
N VAL A 424 36.49 16.58 -2.38
CA VAL A 424 35.68 17.40 -3.30
C VAL A 424 36.05 18.89 -3.21
N SER A 425 36.46 19.47 -4.34
CA SER A 425 36.76 20.91 -4.42
C SER A 425 35.50 21.78 -4.24
N PRO A 426 35.43 22.68 -3.24
CA PRO A 426 34.25 23.50 -2.96
C PRO A 426 33.96 24.57 -4.03
N SER A 427 34.83 24.72 -5.03
CA SER A 427 34.59 25.55 -6.22
C SER A 427 33.58 24.95 -7.19
N LEU A 428 33.43 23.62 -7.20
CA LEU A 428 32.53 22.91 -8.12
C LEU A 428 31.07 23.08 -7.71
N GLU A 429 30.15 22.86 -8.66
CA GLU A 429 28.72 22.93 -8.38
C GLU A 429 28.20 21.58 -7.88
N ARG A 430 27.74 21.57 -6.63
CA ARG A 430 26.98 20.47 -6.02
C ARG A 430 25.51 20.52 -6.46
N VAL A 431 24.91 19.37 -6.69
CA VAL A 431 23.50 19.17 -7.10
C VAL A 431 22.91 18.02 -6.29
N LYS A 432 22.00 18.31 -5.36
CA LYS A 432 21.25 17.30 -4.61
C LYS A 432 20.02 16.82 -5.38
N VAL A 433 19.94 15.53 -5.69
CA VAL A 433 18.75 14.92 -6.30
C VAL A 433 18.07 14.00 -5.30
N PHE A 434 16.77 14.19 -5.12
CA PHE A 434 15.89 13.44 -4.25
C PHE A 434 14.79 12.78 -5.08
N SER A 435 14.51 11.50 -4.86
CA SER A 435 13.40 10.78 -5.52
C SER A 435 12.58 10.01 -4.49
N TRP A 436 11.26 10.06 -4.60
CA TRP A 436 10.35 9.41 -3.64
C TRP A 436 8.94 9.21 -4.21
N ASN A 437 8.45 7.97 -4.22
CA ASN A 437 7.03 7.69 -4.37
C ASN A 437 6.34 7.99 -3.03
N ILE A 438 5.40 8.94 -3.02
CA ILE A 438 4.80 9.46 -1.77
C ILE A 438 3.53 8.71 -1.34
N LEU A 439 3.17 7.63 -2.05
CA LEU A 439 1.95 6.83 -1.88
C LEU A 439 0.68 7.68 -1.96
N GLY A 440 0.04 7.70 -3.13
CA GLY A 440 -1.15 8.51 -3.40
C GLY A 440 -2.32 8.15 -2.48
N GLU A 441 -3.14 9.15 -2.10
CA GLU A 441 -4.29 8.95 -1.19
C GLU A 441 -5.21 7.80 -1.63
N ARG A 442 -5.50 7.69 -2.93
CA ARG A 442 -6.32 6.62 -3.52
C ARG A 442 -5.78 5.20 -3.28
N TYR A 443 -4.47 5.06 -3.07
CA TYR A 443 -3.79 3.77 -2.89
C TYR A 443 -3.58 3.41 -1.41
N ALA A 444 -3.45 4.42 -0.54
CA ALA A 444 -3.30 4.29 0.91
C ALA A 444 -4.57 3.78 1.63
N THR A 445 -5.03 2.58 1.28
CA THR A 445 -6.25 1.96 1.83
C THR A 445 -5.92 0.96 2.94
N SER A 446 -6.80 0.86 3.95
CA SER A 446 -6.70 -0.14 5.03
C SER A 446 -6.89 -1.59 4.55
N GLN A 447 -7.14 -1.82 3.26
CA GLN A 447 -7.18 -3.17 2.66
C GLN A 447 -5.78 -3.65 2.25
N LEU A 448 -4.92 -2.74 1.75
CA LEU A 448 -3.52 -3.03 1.41
C LEU A 448 -2.61 -2.85 2.64
N TYR A 449 -2.85 -1.78 3.40
CA TYR A 449 -2.03 -1.37 4.55
C TYR A 449 -2.76 -1.63 5.87
N GLY A 450 -3.43 -2.78 5.99
CA GLY A 450 -4.28 -3.12 7.16
C GLY A 450 -3.52 -3.27 8.49
N TYR A 451 -2.21 -3.44 8.43
CA TYR A 451 -1.30 -3.43 9.58
C TYR A 451 -0.98 -2.02 10.12
N THR A 452 -1.32 -0.98 9.36
CA THR A 452 -1.08 0.43 9.69
C THR A 452 -2.28 1.02 10.44
N PRO A 453 -2.08 1.75 11.55
CA PRO A 453 -3.15 2.47 12.26
C PRO A 453 -3.84 3.51 11.36
N SER A 454 -5.15 3.66 11.52
CA SER A 454 -5.99 4.50 10.66
C SER A 454 -5.56 5.97 10.70
N GLY A 455 -5.13 6.46 11.88
CA GLY A 455 -4.59 7.81 12.03
C GLY A 455 -3.23 8.04 11.36
N ALA A 456 -2.40 7.00 11.21
CA ALA A 456 -1.13 7.08 10.48
C ALA A 456 -1.32 7.01 8.96
N LEU A 457 -2.37 6.32 8.50
CA LEU A 457 -2.68 6.13 7.07
C LEU A 457 -3.39 7.36 6.45
N ALA A 458 -4.08 8.15 7.28
CA ALA A 458 -4.84 9.33 6.88
C ALA A 458 -3.99 10.37 6.12
N TRP A 459 -4.50 10.86 4.99
CA TRP A 459 -3.79 11.80 4.11
C TRP A 459 -3.32 13.07 4.83
N GLU A 460 -4.15 13.63 5.70
CA GLU A 460 -3.82 14.83 6.49
C GLU A 460 -2.56 14.67 7.35
N TYR A 461 -2.34 13.48 7.92
CA TYR A 461 -1.14 13.16 8.70
C TYR A 461 0.06 12.87 7.79
N ARG A 462 -0.14 12.07 6.73
CA ARG A 462 0.94 11.69 5.82
C ARG A 462 1.51 12.90 5.07
N LYS A 463 0.66 13.81 4.58
CA LYS A 463 1.11 14.99 3.81
C LYS A 463 1.97 15.95 4.64
N GLU A 464 1.66 16.13 5.93
CA GLU A 464 2.48 16.91 6.86
C GLU A 464 3.88 16.30 7.02
N LYS A 465 3.95 14.98 7.23
CA LYS A 465 5.23 14.24 7.36
C LYS A 465 6.03 14.19 6.05
N ILE A 466 5.36 14.15 4.89
CA ILE A 466 6.01 14.25 3.57
C ILE A 466 6.63 15.65 3.39
N LEU A 467 5.90 16.72 3.74
CA LEU A 467 6.43 18.09 3.69
C LEU A 467 7.59 18.32 4.66
N GLU A 468 7.49 17.80 5.89
CA GLU A 468 8.54 17.88 6.90
C GLU A 468 9.86 17.25 6.40
N GLU A 469 9.81 16.04 5.85
CA GLU A 469 11.00 15.36 5.34
C GLU A 469 11.58 16.02 4.08
N ILE A 470 10.74 16.55 3.18
CA ILE A 470 11.20 17.33 2.02
C ILE A 470 11.97 18.58 2.47
N ARG A 471 11.38 19.37 3.38
CA ARG A 471 12.01 20.58 3.97
C ARG A 471 13.30 20.25 4.70
N ARG A 472 13.33 19.12 5.42
CA ARG A 472 14.48 18.65 6.19
C ARG A 472 15.68 18.26 5.33
N ARG A 473 15.47 17.74 4.12
CA ARG A 473 16.55 17.28 3.23
C ARG A 473 17.13 18.39 2.34
N ASP A 474 16.31 19.39 2.02
CA ASP A 474 16.70 20.58 1.26
C ASP A 474 17.47 20.24 -0.04
N ALA A 475 16.83 19.49 -0.93
CA ALA A 475 17.43 19.05 -2.19
C ALA A 475 17.23 20.07 -3.34
N ASP A 476 18.04 19.98 -4.39
CA ASP A 476 17.98 20.89 -5.54
C ASP A 476 16.87 20.51 -6.52
N PHE A 477 16.65 19.20 -6.68
CA PHE A 477 15.60 18.59 -7.49
C PHE A 477 14.83 17.55 -6.67
N LEU A 478 13.50 17.63 -6.68
CA LEU A 478 12.60 16.64 -6.06
C LEU A 478 11.82 15.92 -7.17
N CYS A 479 12.10 14.64 -7.37
CA CYS A 479 11.37 13.76 -8.29
C CYS A 479 10.33 12.95 -7.51
N LEU A 480 9.08 13.44 -7.47
CA LEU A 480 7.99 12.75 -6.76
C LEU A 480 7.13 11.91 -7.70
N GLN A 481 6.73 10.72 -7.25
CA GLN A 481 5.78 9.84 -7.92
C GLN A 481 4.47 9.74 -7.10
N GLU A 482 3.34 9.44 -7.74
CA GLU A 482 1.98 9.34 -7.15
C GLU A 482 1.38 10.61 -6.54
N ILE A 483 1.98 11.77 -6.77
CA ILE A 483 1.35 13.05 -6.45
C ILE A 483 0.09 13.26 -7.30
N THR A 484 -1.03 13.66 -6.70
CA THR A 484 -2.26 14.02 -7.42
C THR A 484 -2.27 15.50 -7.80
N THR A 485 -3.04 15.86 -8.83
CA THR A 485 -3.14 17.27 -9.27
C THR A 485 -3.72 18.18 -8.18
N ASP A 486 -4.69 17.69 -7.41
CA ASP A 486 -5.27 18.41 -6.27
C ASP A 486 -4.26 18.59 -5.13
N ALA A 487 -3.56 17.53 -4.71
CA ALA A 487 -2.51 17.60 -3.68
C ALA A 487 -1.41 18.60 -4.07
N LEU A 488 -1.01 18.63 -5.34
CA LEU A 488 -0.06 19.62 -5.85
C LEU A 488 -0.62 21.04 -5.78
N ARG A 489 -1.86 21.27 -6.23
CA ARG A 489 -2.47 22.61 -6.29
C ARG A 489 -2.69 23.21 -4.90
N GLU A 490 -3.15 22.39 -3.95
CA GLU A 490 -3.74 22.87 -2.70
C GLU A 490 -2.86 22.64 -1.47
N THR A 491 -1.94 21.66 -1.50
CA THR A 491 -1.02 21.37 -0.40
C THR A 491 0.43 21.67 -0.78
N PHE A 492 1.02 20.91 -1.71
CA PHE A 492 2.46 21.02 -1.99
C PHE A 492 2.86 22.33 -2.69
N GLY A 493 1.97 22.90 -3.50
CA GLY A 493 2.24 24.10 -4.29
C GLY A 493 2.54 25.33 -3.43
N PRO A 494 1.60 25.80 -2.59
CA PRO A 494 1.83 26.94 -1.71
C PRO A 494 3.01 26.71 -0.75
N GLU A 495 3.05 25.53 -0.11
CA GLU A 495 4.06 25.20 0.90
C GLU A 495 5.48 25.19 0.34
N LEU A 496 5.71 24.56 -0.82
CA LEU A 496 7.05 24.49 -1.42
C LEU A 496 7.42 25.74 -2.24
N ALA A 497 6.45 26.57 -2.63
CA ALA A 497 6.72 27.88 -3.22
C ALA A 497 7.39 28.85 -2.22
N HIS A 498 7.06 28.74 -0.93
CA HIS A 498 7.74 29.48 0.14
C HIS A 498 9.22 29.04 0.30
N ASP A 499 9.54 27.80 -0.09
CA ASP A 499 10.89 27.22 -0.02
C ASP A 499 11.67 27.34 -1.37
N ASP A 500 11.31 28.30 -2.24
CA ASP A 500 11.89 28.58 -3.58
C ASP A 500 11.72 27.45 -4.64
N TYR A 501 10.91 26.42 -4.37
CA TYR A 501 10.62 25.42 -5.40
C TYR A 501 9.61 25.91 -6.44
N ARG A 502 9.82 25.48 -7.68
CA ARG A 502 8.86 25.56 -8.80
C ARG A 502 8.58 24.16 -9.31
N ALA A 503 7.37 23.91 -9.84
CA ALA A 503 6.95 22.57 -10.24
C ALA A 503 6.75 22.40 -11.76
N ILE A 504 7.19 21.24 -12.24
CA ILE A 504 6.68 20.58 -13.45
C ILE A 504 5.83 19.41 -12.95
N HIS A 505 4.59 19.30 -13.42
CA HIS A 505 3.72 18.17 -13.11
C HIS A 505 2.88 17.78 -14.34
N TYR A 506 2.66 16.47 -14.48
CA TYR A 506 1.67 15.92 -15.40
C TYR A 506 0.98 14.71 -14.74
N PRO A 507 -0.37 14.65 -14.72
CA PRO A 507 -1.11 13.44 -14.33
C PRO A 507 -1.01 12.36 -15.43
N ARG A 508 -1.27 11.10 -15.07
CA ARG A 508 -1.30 9.97 -16.02
C ARG A 508 -2.30 10.20 -17.17
N SER A 509 -2.04 9.57 -18.31
CA SER A 509 -2.78 9.81 -19.57
C SER A 509 -4.30 9.64 -19.45
N LYS A 510 -4.79 8.79 -18.54
CA LYS A 510 -6.22 8.59 -18.23
C LYS A 510 -6.97 9.88 -17.87
N ALA A 511 -6.29 10.86 -17.26
CA ALA A 511 -6.89 12.13 -16.84
C ALA A 511 -7.52 12.91 -18.01
N ARG A 512 -6.99 12.76 -19.23
CA ARG A 512 -7.49 13.46 -20.44
C ARG A 512 -8.89 12.99 -20.90
N THR A 513 -9.36 11.85 -20.41
CA THR A 513 -10.65 11.24 -20.81
C THR A 513 -11.71 11.25 -19.70
N MET A 514 -11.43 11.91 -18.58
CA MET A 514 -12.30 11.94 -17.39
C MET A 514 -12.93 13.33 -17.19
N SER A 515 -13.84 13.48 -16.23
CA SER A 515 -14.31 14.81 -15.81
C SER A 515 -13.16 15.58 -15.13
N GLU A 516 -13.20 16.91 -15.16
CA GLU A 516 -12.17 17.76 -14.53
C GLU A 516 -11.94 17.41 -13.05
N LYS A 517 -13.02 17.17 -12.29
CA LYS A 517 -12.96 16.76 -10.88
C LYS A 517 -12.28 15.41 -10.70
N ASP A 518 -12.63 14.42 -11.53
CA ASP A 518 -12.01 13.09 -11.42
C ASP A 518 -10.54 13.13 -11.86
N ALA A 519 -10.25 13.85 -12.95
CA ALA A 519 -8.92 14.07 -13.50
C ALA A 519 -7.98 14.78 -12.53
N ALA A 520 -8.48 15.69 -11.69
CA ALA A 520 -7.65 16.37 -10.70
C ALA A 520 -7.21 15.44 -9.56
N THR A 521 -8.05 14.45 -9.21
CA THR A 521 -7.70 13.34 -8.29
C THR A 521 -6.90 12.20 -8.94
N VAL A 522 -6.54 12.31 -10.23
CA VAL A 522 -5.61 11.37 -10.88
C VAL A 522 -4.18 11.68 -10.43
N ASP A 523 -3.43 10.60 -10.21
CA ASP A 523 -2.03 10.57 -9.84
C ASP A 523 -1.09 10.87 -11.02
N GLY A 524 0.14 11.28 -10.73
CA GLY A 524 1.10 11.69 -11.74
C GLY A 524 2.55 11.65 -11.27
N CYS A 525 3.40 12.34 -12.02
CA CYS A 525 4.80 12.58 -11.68
C CYS A 525 5.05 14.08 -11.59
N ALA A 526 5.88 14.50 -10.63
CA ALA A 526 6.34 15.88 -10.52
C ALA A 526 7.87 15.99 -10.44
N ILE A 527 8.42 17.04 -11.04
CA ILE A 527 9.79 17.51 -10.80
C ILE A 527 9.68 18.90 -10.19
N PHE A 528 10.04 19.02 -8.93
CA PHE A 528 10.26 20.32 -8.30
C PHE A 528 11.74 20.70 -8.41
N TYR A 529 12.04 21.99 -8.53
CA TYR A 529 13.41 22.49 -8.65
C TYR A 529 13.54 23.88 -8.01
N LYS A 530 14.71 24.19 -7.45
CA LYS A 530 15.00 25.51 -6.84
C LYS A 530 15.12 26.62 -7.89
N GLY A 531 14.20 27.57 -7.87
CA GLY A 531 14.08 28.66 -8.84
C GLY A 531 15.25 29.65 -8.80
N SER A 532 15.84 29.88 -7.63
CA SER A 532 17.04 30.70 -7.41
C SER A 532 18.30 30.13 -8.05
N LYS A 533 18.39 28.80 -8.23
CA LYS A 533 19.60 28.11 -8.72
C LYS A 533 19.51 27.67 -10.18
N PHE A 534 18.34 27.23 -10.63
CA PHE A 534 18.13 26.72 -11.99
C PHE A 534 17.11 27.51 -12.79
N VAL A 535 17.33 27.57 -14.11
CA VAL A 535 16.36 28.03 -15.11
C VAL A 535 15.78 26.82 -15.81
N LEU A 536 14.46 26.73 -15.93
CA LEU A 536 13.82 25.76 -16.84
C LEU A 536 13.87 26.28 -18.28
N LEU A 537 14.45 25.50 -19.19
CA LEU A 537 14.53 25.81 -20.62
C LEU A 537 13.35 25.24 -21.41
N ASP A 538 12.95 23.99 -21.11
CA ASP A 538 11.86 23.27 -21.77
C ASP A 538 11.38 22.15 -20.83
N LYS A 539 10.10 21.75 -20.95
CA LYS A 539 9.49 20.64 -20.20
C LYS A 539 8.72 19.73 -21.16
N GLN A 540 8.90 18.43 -21.04
CA GLN A 540 8.37 17.45 -21.98
C GLN A 540 7.70 16.28 -21.24
N LEU A 541 6.62 15.76 -21.82
CA LEU A 541 5.88 14.60 -21.32
C LEU A 541 6.07 13.42 -22.29
N ILE A 542 6.52 12.29 -21.75
CA ILE A 542 6.58 11.00 -22.44
C ILE A 542 5.34 10.20 -22.04
N ASP A 543 4.37 10.18 -22.94
CA ASP A 543 3.12 9.41 -22.85
C ASP A 543 3.36 8.06 -23.56
N PHE A 544 3.66 6.99 -22.81
CA PHE A 544 4.16 5.74 -23.41
C PHE A 544 3.16 5.11 -24.40
N GLN A 545 1.86 5.20 -24.08
CA GLN A 545 0.78 4.77 -24.96
C GLN A 545 0.83 5.52 -26.30
N ALA A 546 0.85 6.85 -26.26
CA ALA A 546 0.88 7.68 -27.46
C ALA A 546 2.19 7.52 -28.26
N VAL A 547 3.34 7.37 -27.59
CA VAL A 547 4.63 7.17 -28.27
C VAL A 547 4.68 5.81 -28.97
N ALA A 548 4.22 4.73 -28.32
CA ALA A 548 4.21 3.39 -28.92
C ALA A 548 3.28 3.29 -30.15
N ILE A 549 2.07 3.88 -30.09
CA ILE A 549 1.08 3.83 -31.18
C ILE A 549 1.51 4.65 -32.40
N ASN A 550 2.21 5.77 -32.19
CA ASN A 550 2.67 6.64 -33.29
C ASN A 550 3.94 6.13 -33.99
N ARG A 551 4.59 5.08 -33.45
CA ARG A 551 5.86 4.56 -33.95
C ARG A 551 5.65 3.47 -35.03
N PRO A 552 6.11 3.65 -36.28
CA PRO A 552 5.71 2.79 -37.40
C PRO A 552 6.04 1.29 -37.29
N ASP A 553 7.16 0.92 -36.66
CA ASP A 553 7.61 -0.47 -36.48
C ASP A 553 6.90 -1.21 -35.32
N MET A 554 6.37 -0.46 -34.36
CA MET A 554 5.57 -0.99 -33.25
C MET A 554 4.07 -1.04 -33.56
N LYS A 555 3.55 -0.09 -34.35
CA LYS A 555 2.11 0.06 -34.66
C LYS A 555 1.47 -1.18 -35.33
N THR A 556 2.25 -2.12 -35.85
CA THR A 556 1.76 -3.36 -36.48
C THR A 556 1.82 -4.60 -35.57
N GLN A 557 2.38 -4.48 -34.35
CA GLN A 557 2.63 -5.62 -33.47
C GLN A 557 1.50 -5.84 -32.46
N HIS A 558 1.08 -7.09 -32.26
CA HIS A 558 -0.06 -7.41 -31.37
C HIS A 558 0.24 -7.15 -29.88
N ASP A 559 1.47 -7.41 -29.42
CA ASP A 559 1.85 -7.19 -28.01
C ASP A 559 1.84 -5.71 -27.61
N ILE A 560 2.04 -4.79 -28.57
CA ILE A 560 1.90 -3.35 -28.32
C ILE A 560 0.46 -3.02 -27.95
N PHE A 561 -0.52 -3.49 -28.73
CA PHE A 561 -1.95 -3.24 -28.46
C PHE A 561 -2.45 -3.94 -27.19
N ASN A 562 -1.95 -5.15 -26.91
CA ASN A 562 -2.47 -5.98 -25.83
C ASN A 562 -1.78 -5.73 -24.47
N ARG A 563 -0.52 -5.30 -24.44
CA ARG A 563 0.30 -5.23 -23.20
C ARG A 563 0.78 -3.82 -22.88
N VAL A 564 1.18 -3.03 -23.89
CA VAL A 564 1.72 -1.67 -23.69
C VAL A 564 0.62 -0.60 -23.74
N MET A 565 -0.24 -0.63 -24.76
CA MET A 565 -1.31 0.35 -24.99
C MET A 565 -2.34 0.45 -23.85
N PRO A 566 -2.70 -0.61 -23.08
CA PRO A 566 -3.65 -0.47 -21.98
C PRO A 566 -3.09 0.26 -20.74
N LYS A 567 -1.81 0.64 -20.72
CA LYS A 567 -1.15 1.24 -19.56
C LYS A 567 -1.04 2.76 -19.71
N ASP A 568 -1.43 3.48 -18.67
CA ASP A 568 -1.50 4.96 -18.61
C ASP A 568 -0.23 5.61 -18.01
N ASN A 569 0.83 4.82 -17.81
CA ASN A 569 2.12 5.24 -17.29
C ASN A 569 2.75 6.36 -18.13
N ILE A 570 3.54 7.20 -17.45
CA ILE A 570 4.21 8.36 -18.01
C ILE A 570 5.64 8.49 -17.49
N ALA A 571 6.46 9.25 -18.22
CA ALA A 571 7.64 9.88 -17.67
C ALA A 571 7.66 11.37 -18.06
N ILE A 572 8.25 12.20 -17.22
CA ILE A 572 8.39 13.65 -17.44
C ILE A 572 9.87 14.02 -17.51
N VAL A 573 10.21 14.97 -18.37
CA VAL A 573 11.59 15.42 -18.59
C VAL A 573 11.66 16.94 -18.48
N GLY A 574 12.46 17.43 -17.55
CA GLY A 574 12.83 18.84 -17.43
C GLY A 574 14.23 19.10 -17.97
N PHE A 575 14.36 20.15 -18.78
CA PHE A 575 15.62 20.62 -19.33
C PHE A 575 16.03 21.90 -18.61
N PHE A 576 17.09 21.84 -17.82
CA PHE A 576 17.49 22.93 -16.91
C PHE A 576 18.83 23.54 -17.30
N GLU A 577 19.09 24.77 -16.85
CA GLU A 577 20.41 25.41 -16.90
C GLU A 577 20.73 26.05 -15.54
N SER A 578 21.91 25.77 -14.98
CA SER A 578 22.40 26.43 -13.77
C SER A 578 22.62 27.93 -14.01
N ARG A 579 22.16 28.76 -13.08
CA ARG A 579 22.49 30.19 -13.05
C ARG A 579 23.96 30.43 -12.68
N LYS A 580 24.54 29.61 -11.79
CA LYS A 580 25.91 29.77 -11.28
C LYS A 580 26.97 29.39 -12.33
N THR A 581 26.78 28.30 -13.08
CA THR A 581 27.82 27.78 -13.99
C THR A 581 27.45 27.82 -15.46
N GLY A 582 26.17 28.09 -15.79
CA GLY A 582 25.66 27.96 -17.15
C GLY A 582 25.57 26.52 -17.66
N ALA A 583 25.85 25.52 -16.81
CA ALA A 583 25.74 24.11 -17.16
C ALA A 583 24.27 23.71 -17.34
N ARG A 584 23.96 23.18 -18.52
CA ARG A 584 22.69 22.50 -18.81
C ARG A 584 22.67 21.12 -18.19
N MET A 585 21.48 20.66 -17.82
CA MET A 585 21.23 19.32 -17.30
C MET A 585 19.82 18.83 -17.65
N ILE A 586 19.66 17.51 -17.75
CA ILE A 586 18.41 16.83 -18.05
C ILE A 586 18.01 16.07 -16.79
N VAL A 587 16.78 16.27 -16.30
CA VAL A 587 16.21 15.50 -15.21
C VAL A 587 14.98 14.77 -15.73
N VAL A 588 15.00 13.45 -15.67
CA VAL A 588 13.85 12.57 -15.97
C VAL A 588 13.28 12.06 -14.65
N ASN A 589 11.95 12.08 -14.53
CA ASN A 589 11.20 11.38 -13.49
C ASN A 589 10.19 10.43 -14.17
N ALA A 590 10.20 9.14 -13.81
CA ALA A 590 9.33 8.12 -14.35
C ALA A 590 8.57 7.34 -13.26
N HIS A 591 7.39 6.83 -13.61
CA HIS A 591 6.67 5.80 -12.85
C HIS A 591 6.20 4.73 -13.85
N LEU A 592 6.87 3.58 -13.88
CA LEU A 592 6.61 2.49 -14.84
C LEU A 592 5.41 1.61 -14.44
N ALA A 593 4.99 0.68 -15.32
CA ALA A 593 3.94 -0.28 -14.97
C ALA A 593 4.35 -1.08 -13.72
N TRP A 594 3.45 -1.37 -12.78
CA TRP A 594 3.80 -2.04 -11.52
C TRP A 594 3.86 -3.57 -11.66
N GLU A 595 2.94 -4.16 -12.42
CA GLU A 595 2.74 -5.61 -12.56
C GLU A 595 4.03 -6.42 -12.81
N GLY A 596 4.28 -7.43 -11.97
CA GLY A 596 5.46 -8.31 -12.08
C GLY A 596 5.49 -9.13 -13.37
N SER A 597 4.34 -9.48 -13.93
CA SER A 597 4.17 -10.21 -15.19
C SER A 597 4.45 -9.39 -16.46
N LEU A 598 4.79 -8.11 -16.32
CA LEU A 598 4.99 -7.14 -17.40
C LEU A 598 6.44 -6.59 -17.46
N ALA A 599 7.44 -7.41 -17.15
CA ALA A 599 8.87 -7.05 -17.25
C ALA A 599 9.26 -6.54 -18.66
N ASP A 600 8.69 -7.16 -19.69
CA ASP A 600 8.76 -6.74 -21.09
C ASP A 600 8.23 -5.32 -21.34
N VAL A 601 7.06 -4.97 -20.77
CA VAL A 601 6.49 -3.62 -20.87
C VAL A 601 7.36 -2.61 -20.14
N LYS A 602 7.93 -2.96 -18.98
CA LYS A 602 8.88 -2.12 -18.22
C LYS A 602 10.16 -1.85 -19.03
N ILE A 603 10.69 -2.86 -19.73
CA ILE A 603 11.82 -2.72 -20.67
C ILE A 603 11.44 -1.79 -21.83
N VAL A 604 10.29 -2.00 -22.47
CA VAL A 604 9.82 -1.17 -23.59
C VAL A 604 9.60 0.29 -23.17
N GLN A 605 8.97 0.54 -22.02
CA GLN A 605 8.81 1.89 -21.47
C GLN A 605 10.18 2.56 -21.24
N THR A 606 11.13 1.84 -20.64
CA THR A 606 12.51 2.33 -20.41
C THR A 606 13.23 2.64 -21.72
N ALA A 607 13.09 1.80 -22.75
CA ALA A 607 13.65 2.04 -24.08
C ALA A 607 13.10 3.32 -24.72
N LEU A 608 11.79 3.57 -24.59
CA LEU A 608 11.15 4.79 -25.08
C LEU A 608 11.62 6.05 -24.33
N ILE A 609 11.89 5.97 -23.01
CA ILE A 609 12.56 7.05 -22.26
C ILE A 609 13.92 7.35 -22.89
N MET A 610 14.79 6.34 -23.02
CA MET A 610 16.18 6.55 -23.41
C MET A 610 16.34 6.99 -24.87
N GLU A 611 15.49 6.50 -25.78
CA GLU A 611 15.44 7.01 -27.16
C GLU A 611 14.97 8.47 -27.23
N PHE A 612 13.94 8.84 -26.45
CA PHE A 612 13.47 10.22 -26.38
C PHE A 612 14.54 11.15 -25.81
N VAL A 613 15.16 10.78 -24.69
CA VAL A 613 16.24 11.54 -24.04
C VAL A 613 17.43 11.71 -24.98
N THR A 614 17.80 10.68 -25.76
CA THR A 614 18.88 10.78 -26.77
C THR A 614 18.56 11.84 -27.83
N LYS A 615 17.37 11.78 -28.44
CA LYS A 615 16.91 12.75 -29.45
C LYS A 615 16.81 14.16 -28.92
N GLN A 616 16.35 14.33 -27.68
CA GLN A 616 16.27 15.62 -27.01
C GLN A 616 17.67 16.17 -26.68
N ALA A 617 18.59 15.34 -26.17
CA ALA A 617 19.95 15.78 -25.83
C ALA A 617 20.70 16.35 -27.05
N GLU A 618 20.47 15.82 -28.26
CA GLU A 618 21.00 16.41 -29.50
C GLU A 618 20.41 17.80 -29.81
N LYS A 619 19.09 17.98 -29.61
CA LYS A 619 18.41 19.28 -29.74
C LYS A 619 19.00 20.31 -28.76
N TYR A 620 19.19 19.95 -27.49
CA TYR A 620 19.66 20.89 -26.46
C TYR A 620 21.17 21.12 -26.44
N ALA A 621 21.98 20.18 -26.94
CA ALA A 621 23.40 20.42 -27.17
C ALA A 621 23.65 21.57 -28.15
N ARG A 622 22.77 21.72 -29.15
CA ARG A 622 22.82 22.79 -30.18
C ARG A 622 21.98 24.02 -29.84
N TRP A 623 21.42 24.11 -28.64
CA TRP A 623 20.50 25.19 -28.26
C TRP A 623 21.24 26.52 -28.01
N PRO A 624 20.76 27.68 -28.52
CA PRO A 624 21.41 28.97 -28.31
C PRO A 624 21.62 29.34 -26.84
N ALA A 625 22.61 30.19 -26.56
CA ALA A 625 22.82 30.74 -25.22
C ALA A 625 21.65 31.64 -24.78
N LEU A 626 21.24 31.51 -23.51
CA LEU A 626 20.09 32.24 -22.95
C LEU A 626 20.50 33.67 -22.56
N LYS A 627 19.82 34.66 -23.14
CA LYS A 627 20.19 36.09 -23.01
C LYS A 627 19.65 36.77 -21.75
N ASP A 628 18.44 36.43 -21.32
CA ASP A 628 17.84 36.92 -20.08
C ASP A 628 17.80 35.80 -19.04
N LYS A 629 18.71 35.87 -18.06
CA LYS A 629 18.79 34.94 -16.91
C LYS A 629 18.19 35.52 -15.62
N LYS A 630 17.38 36.57 -15.74
CA LYS A 630 16.80 37.30 -14.59
C LYS A 630 15.94 36.39 -13.71
N MET A 631 15.88 36.69 -12.43
CA MET A 631 14.92 36.07 -11.52
C MET A 631 13.55 36.71 -11.75
N ILE A 632 12.48 35.93 -11.71
CA ILE A 632 11.12 36.47 -11.70
C ILE A 632 10.83 36.82 -10.24
N GLU A 633 10.90 38.11 -9.92
CA GLU A 633 10.60 38.65 -8.59
C GLU A 633 9.12 38.45 -8.26
N ILE A 634 8.82 37.86 -7.08
CA ILE A 634 7.46 37.73 -6.58
C ILE A 634 7.04 39.09 -5.97
N PRO A 635 5.94 39.72 -6.42
CA PRO A 635 5.49 41.00 -5.88
C PRO A 635 5.07 40.86 -4.41
N GLY A 636 5.95 41.30 -3.49
CA GLY A 636 5.71 41.28 -2.04
C GLY A 636 6.72 40.50 -1.21
N ALA A 637 7.71 39.84 -1.82
CA ALA A 637 8.84 39.28 -1.06
C ALA A 637 9.79 40.39 -0.55
N ASP A 638 10.34 40.22 0.66
CA ASP A 638 11.29 41.17 1.25
C ASP A 638 12.56 41.31 0.39
N LYS A 639 12.95 42.56 0.11
CA LYS A 639 14.03 42.89 -0.84
C LYS A 639 15.46 42.64 -0.31
N ASP A 640 15.60 42.27 0.95
CA ASP A 640 16.88 42.27 1.67
C ASP A 640 17.58 40.89 1.76
N ARG A 641 17.15 39.87 0.99
CA ARG A 641 17.62 38.48 1.16
C ARG A 641 18.44 37.84 0.05
N SER A 642 18.78 38.53 -1.05
CA SER A 642 19.74 38.00 -2.02
C SER A 642 20.66 39.06 -2.63
N VAL A 643 21.97 38.85 -2.48
CA VAL A 643 22.97 39.49 -3.35
C VAL A 643 22.76 38.94 -4.76
N PRO A 644 22.65 39.77 -5.82
CA PRO A 644 22.48 39.28 -7.18
C PRO A 644 23.64 38.39 -7.60
N VAL A 645 23.40 37.08 -7.72
CA VAL A 645 24.40 36.13 -8.23
C VAL A 645 24.57 36.40 -9.72
N GLU A 646 25.73 36.93 -10.10
CA GLU A 646 26.08 37.20 -11.50
C GLU A 646 26.02 35.88 -12.30
N CYS A 647 25.07 35.80 -13.22
CA CYS A 647 24.74 34.55 -13.89
C CYS A 647 25.76 34.25 -15.01
N ALA A 648 26.45 33.12 -14.90
CA ALA A 648 27.43 32.69 -15.91
C ALA A 648 26.77 32.48 -17.29
N PRO A 649 27.49 32.73 -18.40
CA PRO A 649 26.99 32.46 -19.75
C PRO A 649 26.65 30.98 -19.93
N SER A 650 25.66 30.66 -20.77
CA SER A 650 25.30 29.27 -21.10
C SER A 650 26.49 28.52 -21.70
N GLN A 651 26.71 27.28 -21.27
CA GLN A 651 27.77 26.44 -21.83
C GLN A 651 27.39 25.87 -23.20
N GLU A 652 28.38 25.68 -24.08
CA GLU A 652 28.25 24.97 -25.34
C GLU A 652 28.57 23.46 -25.17
N TYR A 653 28.02 22.62 -26.05
CA TYR A 653 28.11 21.16 -25.95
C TYR A 653 28.56 20.55 -27.28
N ARG A 654 29.47 19.56 -27.24
CA ARG A 654 30.01 18.91 -28.46
C ARG A 654 29.25 17.64 -28.78
N SER A 655 29.03 16.80 -27.76
CA SER A 655 28.20 15.61 -27.80
C SER A 655 26.86 15.84 -27.08
N ASN A 656 25.84 15.07 -27.46
CA ASN A 656 24.60 14.93 -26.68
C ASN A 656 24.88 14.30 -25.30
N THR A 657 25.85 13.39 -25.22
CA THR A 657 26.30 12.76 -23.97
C THR A 657 27.08 13.69 -23.04
N ASP A 658 27.56 14.86 -23.51
CA ASP A 658 28.29 15.82 -22.67
C ASP A 658 27.38 16.61 -21.70
N ILE A 659 26.05 16.39 -21.77
CA ILE A 659 25.05 16.99 -20.90
C ILE A 659 24.82 16.09 -19.67
N PRO A 660 25.02 16.60 -18.44
CA PRO A 660 24.56 15.95 -17.21
C PRO A 660 23.12 15.45 -17.31
N LEU A 661 22.93 14.15 -17.16
CA LEU A 661 21.65 13.46 -17.23
C LEU A 661 21.40 12.73 -15.90
N PHE A 662 20.27 13.05 -15.28
CA PHE A 662 19.70 12.34 -14.14
C PHE A 662 18.43 11.61 -14.60
N VAL A 663 18.33 10.32 -14.29
CA VAL A 663 17.17 9.49 -14.61
C VAL A 663 16.67 8.85 -13.32
N CYS A 664 15.53 9.35 -12.83
CA CYS A 664 15.02 9.07 -11.49
C CYS A 664 13.61 8.48 -11.52
N GLY A 665 13.21 7.87 -10.41
CA GLY A 665 11.83 7.50 -10.13
C GLY A 665 11.63 6.02 -9.85
N ASP A 666 10.36 5.60 -9.90
CA ASP A 666 9.94 4.23 -9.63
C ASP A 666 9.91 3.42 -10.93
N TYR A 667 10.82 2.45 -11.03
CA TYR A 667 10.95 1.56 -12.16
C TYR A 667 10.20 0.24 -11.97
N ASN A 668 9.63 -0.04 -10.78
CA ASN A 668 8.96 -1.29 -10.43
C ASN A 668 9.76 -2.55 -10.84
N SER A 669 11.09 -2.45 -10.82
CA SER A 669 12.03 -3.40 -11.42
C SER A 669 13.25 -3.60 -10.52
N THR A 670 13.61 -4.84 -10.20
CA THR A 670 14.72 -5.14 -9.29
C THR A 670 16.09 -5.04 -9.98
N ALA A 671 17.16 -5.04 -9.20
CA ALA A 671 18.53 -4.85 -9.70
C ALA A 671 19.02 -5.95 -10.69
N GLU A 672 18.31 -7.09 -10.77
CA GLU A 672 18.56 -8.19 -11.71
C GLU A 672 17.77 -8.08 -13.03
N SER A 673 16.88 -7.10 -13.16
CA SER A 673 15.97 -6.98 -14.32
C SER A 673 16.65 -6.51 -15.60
N GLY A 674 16.07 -6.82 -16.75
CA GLY A 674 16.51 -6.30 -18.05
C GLY A 674 16.40 -4.77 -18.17
N VAL A 675 15.59 -4.13 -17.32
CA VAL A 675 15.51 -2.67 -17.15
C VAL A 675 16.82 -2.12 -16.55
N THR A 676 17.26 -2.69 -15.43
CA THR A 676 18.53 -2.32 -14.79
C THR A 676 19.73 -2.71 -15.64
N GLU A 677 19.67 -3.84 -16.37
CA GLU A 677 20.72 -4.21 -17.32
C GLU A 677 20.83 -3.20 -18.47
N LEU A 678 19.72 -2.85 -19.13
CA LEU A 678 19.68 -1.87 -20.22
C LEU A 678 20.31 -0.54 -19.79
N LEU A 679 19.87 0.02 -18.65
CA LEU A 679 20.37 1.30 -18.14
C LEU A 679 21.87 1.24 -17.77
N ARG A 680 22.34 0.15 -17.18
CA ARG A 680 23.74 -0.03 -16.75
C ARG A 680 24.70 -0.31 -17.91
N MET A 681 24.29 -1.17 -18.85
CA MET A 681 25.15 -1.65 -19.94
C MET A 681 25.04 -0.79 -21.21
N GLY A 682 23.99 0.03 -21.31
CA GLY A 682 23.67 0.81 -22.51
C GLY A 682 23.15 -0.01 -23.68
N ARG A 683 22.96 -1.32 -23.50
CA ARG A 683 22.43 -2.24 -24.51
C ARG A 683 21.76 -3.45 -23.87
N LEU A 684 20.66 -3.91 -24.47
CA LEU A 684 19.98 -5.18 -24.15
C LEU A 684 19.88 -6.03 -25.44
N PRO A 685 20.30 -7.31 -25.43
CA PRO A 685 20.21 -8.18 -26.60
C PRO A 685 18.76 -8.63 -26.87
N PRO A 686 18.39 -8.92 -28.13
CA PRO A 686 17.04 -9.38 -28.47
C PRO A 686 16.70 -10.74 -27.83
N ASP A 687 17.70 -11.58 -27.58
CA ASP A 687 17.55 -12.92 -26.97
C ASP A 687 17.31 -12.88 -25.44
N HIS A 688 17.19 -11.70 -24.83
CA HIS A 688 17.01 -11.57 -23.37
C HIS A 688 15.68 -12.22 -22.91
N PRO A 689 15.66 -13.08 -21.87
CA PRO A 689 14.54 -13.95 -21.53
C PRO A 689 13.23 -13.23 -21.16
N GLU A 690 13.32 -11.97 -20.72
CA GLU A 690 12.16 -11.12 -20.42
C GLU A 690 11.52 -10.53 -21.69
N ILE A 691 12.23 -10.38 -22.81
CA ILE A 691 11.71 -9.75 -24.05
C ILE A 691 11.54 -10.72 -25.23
N ALA A 692 12.37 -11.76 -25.33
CA ALA A 692 12.47 -12.66 -26.49
C ALA A 692 11.19 -13.48 -26.82
N LYS A 693 10.18 -13.46 -25.93
CA LYS A 693 8.88 -14.13 -26.11
C LYS A 693 7.83 -13.26 -26.82
N PHE A 694 8.10 -11.97 -27.00
CA PHE A 694 7.14 -10.95 -27.44
C PHE A 694 7.61 -10.25 -28.73
N GLN A 695 6.72 -9.50 -29.38
CA GLN A 695 6.99 -8.81 -30.64
C GLN A 695 6.87 -7.29 -30.49
N TYR A 696 8.02 -6.60 -30.50
CA TYR A 696 8.15 -5.15 -30.30
C TYR A 696 8.90 -4.45 -31.43
N GLY A 697 8.72 -4.94 -32.67
CA GLY A 697 9.25 -4.31 -33.87
C GLY A 697 10.78 -4.35 -33.90
N ASN A 698 11.41 -3.19 -34.04
CA ASN A 698 12.88 -3.12 -34.10
C ASN A 698 13.54 -3.54 -32.78
N PHE A 699 12.95 -3.24 -31.62
CA PHE A 699 13.53 -3.55 -30.30
C PHE A 699 13.74 -5.06 -30.06
N THR A 700 12.85 -5.90 -30.60
CA THR A 700 12.96 -7.38 -30.55
C THR A 700 13.75 -7.99 -31.70
N ARG A 701 14.09 -7.21 -32.74
CA ARG A 701 14.83 -7.69 -33.91
C ARG A 701 16.32 -7.32 -33.86
N ASP A 702 16.60 -6.07 -33.55
CA ASP A 702 17.94 -5.48 -33.59
C ASP A 702 18.56 -5.37 -32.17
N GLY A 703 17.72 -5.50 -31.14
CA GLY A 703 18.03 -5.19 -29.73
C GLY A 703 17.64 -3.75 -29.36
N ILE A 704 18.02 -3.34 -28.15
CA ILE A 704 17.79 -1.99 -27.61
C ILE A 704 19.14 -1.42 -27.17
N GLU A 705 19.45 -0.16 -27.48
CA GLU A 705 20.70 0.49 -27.08
C GLU A 705 20.55 2.01 -26.84
N HIS A 706 21.45 2.59 -26.04
CA HIS A 706 21.54 4.03 -25.80
C HIS A 706 22.98 4.52 -25.56
N PRO A 707 23.34 5.76 -25.96
CA PRO A 707 24.73 6.23 -25.92
C PRO A 707 25.23 6.67 -24.54
N PHE A 708 24.37 6.77 -23.52
CA PHE A 708 24.73 7.29 -22.20
C PHE A 708 25.38 6.22 -21.30
N SER A 709 26.51 6.56 -20.68
CA SER A 709 27.18 5.72 -19.67
C SER A 709 26.62 5.99 -18.27
N LEU A 710 25.51 5.34 -17.93
CA LEU A 710 24.82 5.55 -16.64
C LEU A 710 25.34 4.61 -15.55
N LYS A 711 25.26 5.07 -14.29
CA LYS A 711 25.39 4.23 -13.09
C LYS A 711 24.27 4.58 -12.12
N SER A 712 23.79 3.61 -11.33
CA SER A 712 22.92 3.90 -10.19
C SER A 712 23.77 4.51 -9.06
N ALA A 713 23.29 5.61 -8.45
CA ALA A 713 23.99 6.29 -7.37
C ALA A 713 24.28 5.35 -6.18
N TYR A 714 23.29 4.52 -5.82
CA TYR A 714 23.37 3.60 -4.69
C TYR A 714 24.25 2.36 -4.95
N GLN A 715 24.66 2.10 -6.20
CA GLN A 715 25.54 0.96 -6.52
C GLN A 715 26.94 1.10 -5.89
N HIS A 716 27.36 2.29 -5.42
CA HIS A 716 28.60 2.44 -4.63
C HIS A 716 28.52 1.81 -3.23
N LEU A 717 27.31 1.58 -2.69
CA LEU A 717 27.10 0.98 -1.37
C LEU A 717 26.94 -0.55 -1.43
N SER A 718 26.89 -1.15 -2.62
CA SER A 718 26.57 -2.57 -2.75
C SER A 718 27.71 -3.47 -2.26
N GLY A 719 27.39 -4.43 -1.39
CA GLY A 719 28.37 -5.23 -0.65
C GLY A 719 29.01 -4.51 0.55
N THR A 720 28.51 -3.35 0.98
CA THR A 720 28.94 -2.67 2.22
C THR A 720 27.92 -2.87 3.35
N ALA A 721 28.30 -2.53 4.59
CA ALA A 721 27.39 -2.59 5.73
C ALA A 721 26.23 -1.58 5.67
N ASP A 722 26.36 -0.54 4.82
CA ASP A 722 25.37 0.50 4.60
C ASP A 722 24.62 0.34 3.26
N GLU A 723 24.64 -0.87 2.67
CA GLU A 723 23.82 -1.22 1.50
C GLU A 723 22.33 -0.98 1.78
N LEU A 724 21.61 -0.43 0.80
CA LEU A 724 20.19 -0.14 0.93
C LEU A 724 19.38 -1.43 0.63
N PRO A 725 18.74 -2.07 1.64
CA PRO A 725 18.16 -3.41 1.45
C PRO A 725 16.88 -3.42 0.62
N PHE A 726 16.19 -2.28 0.55
CA PHE A 726 14.94 -2.09 -0.17
C PHE A 726 14.70 -0.60 -0.45
N THR A 727 13.80 -0.29 -1.37
CA THR A 727 13.20 1.05 -1.51
C THR A 727 11.70 1.01 -1.25
N ASN A 728 10.95 -0.01 -1.70
CA ASN A 728 9.61 -0.32 -1.21
C ASN A 728 9.66 -1.39 -0.11
N TYR A 729 8.92 -1.19 0.99
CA TYR A 729 8.88 -2.12 2.12
C TYR A 729 7.46 -2.39 2.61
N THR A 730 6.88 -3.51 2.15
CA THR A 730 5.62 -4.07 2.63
C THR A 730 5.83 -5.51 3.13
N PRO A 731 4.91 -6.11 3.91
CA PRO A 731 5.10 -7.46 4.43
C PRO A 731 5.16 -8.56 3.36
N GLY A 732 4.61 -8.30 2.16
CA GLY A 732 4.66 -9.20 1.01
C GLY A 732 5.77 -8.91 0.01
N PHE A 733 6.37 -7.71 0.03
CA PHE A 733 7.41 -7.30 -0.91
C PHE A 733 8.39 -6.31 -0.27
N ALA A 734 9.67 -6.67 -0.28
CA ALA A 734 10.77 -5.81 0.14
C ALA A 734 11.89 -5.92 -0.91
N ASN A 735 12.10 -4.86 -1.69
CA ASN A 735 13.17 -4.81 -2.68
C ASN A 735 13.50 -3.39 -3.14
N VAL A 736 14.61 -3.24 -3.86
CA VAL A 736 14.99 -1.98 -4.53
C VAL A 736 14.30 -1.91 -5.89
N ILE A 737 13.42 -0.93 -6.07
CA ILE A 737 12.70 -0.64 -7.33
C ILE A 737 12.74 0.84 -7.74
N ASP A 738 13.12 1.73 -6.82
CA ASP A 738 13.36 3.15 -7.04
C ASP A 738 14.84 3.39 -7.31
N TYR A 739 15.17 4.27 -8.26
CA TYR A 739 16.56 4.55 -8.63
C TYR A 739 16.82 6.03 -8.87
N ILE A 740 18.08 6.42 -8.68
CA ILE A 740 18.68 7.64 -9.22
C ILE A 740 19.87 7.20 -10.08
N TRP A 741 19.70 7.22 -11.39
CA TRP A 741 20.76 6.99 -12.37
C TRP A 741 21.39 8.31 -12.82
N TYR A 742 22.70 8.30 -13.04
CA TYR A 742 23.46 9.51 -13.41
C TYR A 742 24.51 9.24 -14.49
N SER A 743 24.78 10.25 -15.33
CA SER A 743 25.79 10.17 -16.40
C SER A 743 27.23 10.29 -15.85
N THR A 744 27.92 9.16 -15.79
CA THR A 744 29.24 8.99 -15.12
C THR A 744 30.39 9.77 -15.76
N ASN A 745 30.22 10.23 -17.00
CA ASN A 745 31.18 11.06 -17.74
C ASN A 745 31.18 12.53 -17.28
N SER A 746 30.07 13.03 -16.74
CA SER A 746 29.88 14.45 -16.38
C SER A 746 29.58 14.70 -14.90
N LEU A 747 29.27 13.65 -14.13
CA LEU A 747 28.84 13.73 -12.72
C LEU A 747 29.62 12.74 -11.85
N GLU A 748 29.89 13.11 -10.59
CA GLU A 748 30.40 12.24 -9.52
C GLU A 748 29.43 12.26 -8.33
N VAL A 749 29.41 11.18 -7.54
CA VAL A 749 28.57 11.06 -6.33
C VAL A 749 29.43 11.41 -5.12
N VAL A 750 28.96 12.33 -4.29
CA VAL A 750 29.67 12.78 -3.08
C VAL A 750 29.06 12.17 -1.84
N ASP A 751 27.76 12.39 -1.61
CA ASP A 751 27.04 11.90 -0.43
C ASP A 751 25.80 11.10 -0.84
N LEU A 752 25.47 10.05 -0.08
CA LEU A 752 24.27 9.22 -0.24
C LEU A 752 23.47 9.17 1.06
N LEU A 753 22.14 9.15 0.97
CA LEU A 753 21.27 8.91 2.12
C LEU A 753 21.16 7.42 2.43
N GLY A 754 21.77 6.98 3.54
CA GLY A 754 21.86 5.58 3.95
C GLY A 754 20.53 4.92 4.35
N PRO A 755 20.56 3.64 4.76
CA PRO A 755 19.36 2.86 5.07
C PRO A 755 18.61 3.34 6.33
N PRO A 756 17.35 2.92 6.51
CA PRO A 756 16.63 3.05 7.79
C PRO A 756 17.31 2.26 8.93
N ASP A 757 16.96 2.60 10.17
CA ASP A 757 17.47 1.95 11.38
C ASP A 757 17.10 0.44 11.42
N ALA A 758 18.12 -0.41 11.42
CA ALA A 758 17.97 -1.87 11.40
C ALA A 758 17.44 -2.46 12.71
N ASP A 759 17.53 -1.76 13.85
CA ASP A 759 16.90 -2.19 15.10
C ASP A 759 15.39 -1.86 15.10
N TYR A 760 15.01 -0.70 14.55
CA TYR A 760 13.61 -0.31 14.34
C TYR A 760 12.87 -1.27 13.39
N LEU A 761 13.51 -1.67 12.28
CA LEU A 761 12.93 -2.59 11.29
C LEU A 761 12.61 -3.99 11.83
N LYS A 762 13.12 -4.39 13.01
CA LYS A 762 12.81 -5.70 13.63
C LYS A 762 11.38 -5.81 14.15
N ARG A 763 10.70 -4.69 14.38
CA ARG A 763 9.32 -4.63 14.92
C ARG A 763 8.31 -3.96 13.98
N VAL A 764 8.75 -3.55 12.80
CA VAL A 764 7.89 -2.89 11.82
C VAL A 764 7.65 -3.83 10.64
N PRO A 765 6.43 -4.37 10.46
CA PRO A 765 6.16 -5.37 9.42
C PRO A 765 6.27 -4.80 8.00
N GLY A 766 5.95 -3.52 7.84
CA GLY A 766 5.94 -2.79 6.57
C GLY A 766 5.68 -1.30 6.80
N PHE A 767 5.69 -0.54 5.71
CA PHE A 767 5.34 0.87 5.62
C PHE A 767 4.05 1.04 4.77
N PRO A 768 3.27 2.12 4.90
CA PRO A 768 3.51 3.30 5.74
C PRO A 768 3.21 3.03 7.22
N ASN A 769 3.75 3.90 8.09
CA ASN A 769 3.44 3.95 9.52
C ASN A 769 3.59 5.39 10.04
N TYR A 770 3.52 5.61 11.36
CA TYR A 770 3.63 6.95 11.97
C TYR A 770 4.90 7.73 11.61
N HIS A 771 6.02 7.06 11.32
CA HIS A 771 7.32 7.69 11.03
C HIS A 771 7.71 7.61 9.54
N PHE A 772 7.08 6.72 8.78
CA PHE A 772 7.29 6.55 7.33
C PHE A 772 5.95 6.74 6.60
N PRO A 773 5.65 7.94 6.05
CA PRO A 773 4.32 8.28 5.52
C PRO A 773 4.03 7.74 4.11
N ALA A 774 4.91 6.91 3.55
CA ALA A 774 4.73 6.18 2.30
C ALA A 774 5.34 4.78 2.46
N ASP A 775 4.92 3.81 1.64
CA ASP A 775 5.49 2.46 1.63
C ASP A 775 6.85 2.36 0.90
N HIS A 776 7.14 3.35 0.05
CA HIS A 776 8.50 3.63 -0.43
C HIS A 776 9.26 4.54 0.54
N ILE A 777 10.55 4.29 0.70
CA ILE A 777 11.49 5.22 1.34
C ILE A 777 12.12 6.15 0.31
N GLN A 778 12.32 7.39 0.74
CA GLN A 778 13.03 8.43 0.00
C GLN A 778 14.48 8.02 -0.31
N ILE A 779 14.93 8.25 -1.54
CA ILE A 779 16.34 8.09 -1.94
C ILE A 779 16.92 9.45 -2.33
N MET A 780 18.15 9.72 -1.90
CA MET A 780 18.80 11.02 -2.12
C MET A 780 20.29 10.85 -2.33
N ALA A 781 20.82 11.57 -3.31
CA ALA A 781 22.23 11.61 -3.65
C ALA A 781 22.66 13.06 -3.94
N ASP A 782 23.81 13.46 -3.40
CA ASP A 782 24.45 14.74 -3.72
C ASP A 782 25.57 14.48 -4.74
N PHE A 783 25.50 15.20 -5.86
CA PHE A 783 26.39 15.04 -7.01
C PHE A 783 27.25 16.27 -7.25
N VAL A 784 28.41 16.09 -7.86
CA VAL A 784 29.26 17.17 -8.36
C VAL A 784 29.35 17.14 -9.87
N ILE A 785 29.13 18.29 -10.52
CA ILE A 785 29.38 18.47 -11.94
C ILE A 785 30.90 18.50 -12.17
N LYS A 786 31.42 17.56 -12.96
CA LYS A 786 32.87 17.45 -13.22
C LYS A 786 33.38 18.69 -13.97
N PRO A 787 34.56 19.23 -13.60
CA PRO A 787 35.20 20.25 -14.40
C PRO A 787 35.56 19.66 -15.77
N ARG A 788 35.14 20.32 -16.84
CA ARG A 788 35.46 19.89 -18.21
C ARG A 788 36.97 19.97 -18.44
N LYS A 789 37.53 18.90 -19.01
CA LYS A 789 38.92 18.90 -19.48
C LYS A 789 39.02 19.73 -20.75
N ASP A 790 39.06 21.05 -20.60
CA ASP A 790 39.47 21.95 -21.66
C ASP A 790 40.86 21.51 -22.13
N LYS A 791 40.90 21.00 -23.37
CA LYS A 791 42.11 20.46 -23.97
C LYS A 791 43.06 21.61 -24.21
N LYS A 792 43.98 21.83 -23.25
CA LYS A 792 44.96 22.92 -23.15
C LYS A 792 45.02 23.77 -24.41
N GLY A 793 44.43 24.97 -24.35
CA GLY A 793 44.64 25.98 -25.38
C GLY A 793 46.14 26.09 -25.67
N GLY A 794 46.51 26.03 -26.95
CA GLY A 794 47.91 26.03 -27.34
C GLY A 794 48.61 27.26 -26.75
N SER A 795 49.72 27.05 -26.05
CA SER A 795 50.49 28.14 -25.47
C SER A 795 51.11 28.98 -26.58
N SER A 796 50.37 29.98 -27.05
CA SER A 796 50.88 31.11 -27.83
C SER A 796 51.80 31.91 -26.92
N ALA A 797 53.05 31.46 -26.82
CA ALA A 797 54.12 32.24 -26.22
C ALA A 797 54.32 33.53 -27.04
N SER A 798 54.63 34.61 -26.33
CA SER A 798 55.04 35.92 -26.86
C SER A 798 56.38 35.84 -27.59
#